data_AF-A0A8C9ZNB5-F1
#
_entry.id   AF-A0A8C9ZNB5-F1
#
_cell.length_a   1.000
_cell.length_b   1.000
_cell.length_c   1.000
_cell.angle_alpha   90.00
_cell.angle_beta   90.00
_cell.angle_gamma   90.00
#
_symmetry.space_group_name_H-M   'P 1'
#
loop_
_entity.id
_entity.type
_entity.pdbx_description
1 polymer ?
#
loop_
_entity_poly.entity_id
_entity_poly.type
_entity_poly.pdbx_seq_one_letter_code
_entity_poly.pdbx_strand_id
1 'polypeptide(L)'
;MYIFCFVSSLRKVKGCSIDVHPTERALVVQYEVEATVLGELGNPMVGERKECQKIIRLKSLNAHTDTSSLARKVVEECRLIHPSKLLEVEQLLFYLQNRKHSNDNQEKKRISPRDFTPYAGVELDEEASINSISEYVELLYEDIQEKIRGATLILQLARNPDNLEELIQNETALGALARVLREDWKQSVDLATTIIYVFFCFSSFSQFHGLVTHFKIGALCMNIIEHELKRYDLWQDELQKKKKNQNLKKEHEKSFRKYQSLLAKQEQLLRVCLCLLLNLAEDTRTELKIRNKNIVHMLVKLLDREDEELLLVALSFLKKLSIFLENKNDMFVLNIKLARLVPCEHQELLSTALRLLLNLSFDTSLRGHMVQAGLLPKVSSLLGNQSRQLSMCILYHISVDDRFKSMFADTDCIPQLMKMVYACGEEKMDVELISLCINLAANRSNAKIICEGNGLKMLMKRALKLKDVLVMKMIRNLSQHNGPTKSLFLDHVGDLAAQISEDEAEEFVIECLGTLANLTIPDLDWALVLKEYNLVPYLKDRLKPGSAEDDLILEVVIMIGTVSMDDSCAAMLAKSGLIPALIELLNAQQEDDEFVCQIVYVFYQMVFHKATRDVIVKDTQAPAYLIDLMHDNNAEIRKVCHNTLDIIAEYDEEWGKKIQNEKFRWYNGQWLEMVENRLMDEEGEPFVFGEDRESFIGDRDILERPDLFYSADGIMSADGAISPEFYTDFPNGELGQTGYMGPMGDMGRGETISLHGYSANL
;
A
#
# COMPACT_ATOMS: atom_id res chain seq x y z
N MET A 1 52.19 -30.47 12.67
CA MET A 1 52.10 -31.33 11.48
C MET A 1 50.61 -31.50 11.18
N TYR A 2 50.03 -30.57 10.42
CA TYR A 2 48.61 -30.65 10.02
C TYR A 2 48.53 -31.40 8.69
N ILE A 3 47.94 -32.59 8.72
CA ILE A 3 47.70 -33.42 7.53
C ILE A 3 46.48 -32.83 6.79
N PHE A 4 46.70 -32.32 5.58
CA PHE A 4 45.63 -32.03 4.64
C PHE A 4 45.06 -33.36 4.12
N CYS A 5 43.87 -33.75 4.56
CA CYS A 5 43.10 -34.82 3.91
C CYS A 5 42.47 -34.25 2.63
N PHE A 6 42.91 -34.75 1.47
CA PHE A 6 42.24 -34.49 0.18
C PHE A 6 40.93 -35.29 0.14
N VAL A 7 39.80 -34.62 0.34
CA VAL A 7 38.47 -35.18 0.09
C VAL A 7 38.14 -34.97 -1.39
N SER A 8 38.07 -36.05 -2.17
CA SER A 8 37.61 -36.02 -3.56
C SER A 8 36.08 -35.96 -3.59
N SER A 9 35.53 -34.91 -4.21
CA SER A 9 34.08 -34.77 -4.42
C SER A 9 33.74 -35.04 -5.89
N LEU A 10 32.78 -35.94 -6.12
CA LEU A 10 32.21 -36.17 -7.45
C LEU A 10 30.95 -35.31 -7.58
N ARG A 11 30.98 -34.34 -8.50
CA ARG A 11 29.81 -33.54 -8.88
C ARG A 11 29.16 -34.16 -10.10
N LYS A 12 27.92 -34.62 -9.97
CA LYS A 12 27.13 -35.18 -11.07
C LYS A 12 25.92 -34.28 -11.32
N VAL A 13 25.73 -33.87 -12.57
CA VAL A 13 24.54 -33.11 -12.98
C VAL A 13 23.47 -34.11 -13.42
N LYS A 14 22.25 -34.01 -12.88
CA LYS A 14 21.09 -34.85 -13.23
C LYS A 14 19.87 -33.97 -13.46
N GLY A 15 18.96 -34.44 -14.31
CA GLY A 15 17.72 -33.74 -14.69
C GLY A 15 18.01 -32.42 -15.40
N CYS A 16 17.67 -32.31 -16.68
CA CYS A 16 17.82 -31.05 -17.42
C CYS A 16 16.51 -30.75 -18.14
N SER A 17 15.70 -29.85 -17.59
CA SER A 17 14.54 -29.26 -18.28
C SER A 17 14.95 -27.91 -18.87
N ILE A 18 14.42 -27.62 -20.05
CA ILE A 18 14.72 -26.39 -20.78
C ILE A 18 13.37 -25.74 -21.09
N ASP A 19 13.19 -24.52 -20.63
CA ASP A 19 11.98 -23.73 -20.85
C ASP A 19 12.33 -22.34 -21.39
N VAL A 20 11.31 -21.64 -21.90
CA VAL A 20 11.44 -20.25 -22.31
C VAL A 20 11.27 -19.32 -21.10
N HIS A 21 12.08 -18.27 -21.03
CA HIS A 21 11.89 -17.25 -20.00
C HIS A 21 10.53 -16.58 -20.19
N PRO A 22 9.75 -16.34 -19.11
CA PRO A 22 8.40 -15.80 -19.21
C PRO A 22 8.33 -14.39 -19.79
N THR A 23 9.44 -13.68 -19.99
CA THR A 23 9.46 -12.24 -20.35
C THR A 23 10.65 -11.85 -21.23
N GLU A 24 11.86 -12.35 -20.94
CA GLU A 24 13.06 -12.11 -21.75
C GLU A 24 13.14 -13.05 -22.96
N ARG A 25 13.86 -12.65 -24.02
CA ARG A 25 14.30 -13.57 -25.09
C ARG A 25 15.45 -14.42 -24.58
N ALA A 26 15.14 -15.40 -23.73
CA ALA A 26 16.10 -16.26 -23.07
C ALA A 26 15.54 -17.67 -22.83
N LEU A 27 16.43 -18.65 -22.74
CA LEU A 27 16.11 -20.02 -22.30
C LEU A 27 16.51 -20.19 -20.83
N VAL A 28 15.68 -20.87 -20.07
CA VAL A 28 15.93 -21.25 -18.67
C VAL A 28 16.24 -22.73 -18.65
N VAL A 29 17.44 -23.08 -18.17
CA VAL A 29 17.88 -24.47 -18.00
C VAL A 29 17.84 -24.76 -16.51
N GLN A 30 16.93 -25.62 -16.07
CA GLN A 30 16.89 -26.11 -14.69
C GLN A 30 17.67 -27.42 -14.61
N TYR A 31 18.54 -27.53 -13.61
CA TYR A 31 19.36 -28.71 -13.41
C TYR A 31 19.64 -28.98 -11.94
N GLU A 32 19.82 -30.25 -11.60
CA GLU A 32 20.17 -30.68 -10.25
C GLU A 32 21.66 -31.04 -10.18
N VAL A 33 22.36 -30.52 -9.16
CA VAL A 33 23.75 -30.92 -8.86
C VAL A 33 23.74 -31.81 -7.63
N GLU A 34 24.21 -33.04 -7.80
CA GLU A 34 24.44 -34.00 -6.73
C GLU A 34 25.94 -34.00 -6.40
N ALA A 35 26.30 -33.64 -5.17
CA ALA A 35 27.67 -33.72 -4.68
C ALA A 35 27.81 -34.95 -3.79
N THR A 36 28.54 -35.97 -4.27
CA THR A 36 28.83 -37.17 -3.48
C THR A 36 30.20 -37.04 -2.83
N VAL A 37 30.24 -37.05 -1.49
CA VAL A 37 31.49 -37.12 -0.72
C VAL A 37 31.86 -38.59 -0.51
N LEU A 38 33.03 -38.98 -1.00
CA LEU A 38 33.56 -40.33 -0.82
C LEU A 38 34.32 -40.40 0.52
N GLY A 39 34.00 -41.40 1.34
CA GLY A 39 34.79 -41.72 2.55
C GLY A 39 36.14 -42.35 2.20
N GLU A 40 37.01 -42.54 3.20
CA GLU A 40 38.40 -43.04 3.04
C GLU A 40 38.51 -44.42 2.34
N LEU A 41 37.42 -45.19 2.29
CA LEU A 41 37.33 -46.50 1.60
C LEU A 41 36.58 -46.45 0.26
N GLY A 42 36.25 -45.26 -0.26
CA GLY A 42 35.54 -45.09 -1.54
C GLY A 42 34.02 -45.30 -1.48
N ASN A 43 33.45 -45.48 -0.29
CA ASN A 43 31.99 -45.59 -0.10
C ASN A 43 31.33 -44.21 -0.02
N PRO A 44 30.19 -43.97 -0.70
CA PRO A 44 29.48 -42.69 -0.66
C PRO A 44 28.82 -42.49 0.71
N MET A 45 29.17 -41.43 1.44
CA MET A 45 28.67 -41.23 2.82
C MET A 45 27.64 -40.11 3.01
N VAL A 46 27.58 -39.08 2.16
CA VAL A 46 26.48 -38.09 2.15
C VAL A 46 26.35 -37.49 0.74
N GLY A 47 25.11 -37.35 0.24
CA GLY A 47 24.78 -36.69 -1.01
C GLY A 47 23.89 -35.48 -0.78
N GLU A 48 24.44 -34.26 -0.89
CA GLU A 48 23.63 -33.05 -0.96
C GLU A 48 23.14 -32.84 -2.40
N ARG A 49 21.83 -32.59 -2.54
CA ARG A 49 21.17 -32.27 -3.79
C ARG A 49 20.79 -30.80 -3.79
N LYS A 50 21.17 -30.09 -4.85
CA LYS A 50 20.83 -28.67 -5.02
C LYS A 50 20.25 -28.43 -6.40
N GLU A 51 19.01 -27.94 -6.43
CA GLU A 51 18.38 -27.43 -7.64
C GLU A 51 19.01 -26.09 -8.04
N CYS A 52 19.36 -25.95 -9.31
CA CYS A 52 20.04 -24.80 -9.87
C CYS A 52 19.36 -24.39 -11.18
N GLN A 53 19.42 -23.09 -11.50
CA GLN A 53 18.90 -22.54 -12.75
C GLN A 53 19.98 -21.75 -13.48
N LYS A 54 20.04 -21.89 -14.81
CA LYS A 54 20.90 -21.09 -15.68
C LYS A 54 20.07 -20.43 -16.78
N ILE A 55 20.22 -19.13 -16.93
CA ILE A 55 19.52 -18.33 -17.95
C ILE A 55 20.47 -18.06 -19.13
N ILE A 56 20.06 -18.44 -20.34
CA ILE A 56 20.78 -18.23 -21.60
C ILE A 56 20.08 -17.11 -22.36
N ARG A 57 20.66 -15.90 -22.35
CA ARG A 57 20.10 -14.72 -23.02
C ARG A 57 20.46 -14.67 -24.50
N LEU A 58 19.46 -14.55 -25.36
CA LEU A 58 19.61 -14.63 -26.81
C LEU A 58 19.57 -13.23 -27.42
N LYS A 59 20.67 -12.48 -27.26
CA LYS A 59 20.77 -11.07 -27.68
C LYS A 59 20.57 -10.84 -29.17
N SER A 60 20.83 -11.85 -30.01
CA SER A 60 20.76 -11.78 -31.47
C SER A 60 19.47 -12.35 -32.07
N LEU A 61 18.52 -12.85 -31.27
CA LEU A 61 17.28 -13.45 -31.78
C LEU A 61 16.33 -12.36 -32.30
N ASN A 62 16.08 -12.35 -33.61
CA ASN A 62 15.15 -11.47 -34.33
C ASN A 62 14.30 -12.25 -35.35
N ALA A 63 13.36 -11.58 -36.03
CA ALA A 63 12.43 -12.22 -36.97
C ALA A 63 13.09 -12.91 -38.19
N HIS A 64 14.35 -12.61 -38.47
CA HIS A 64 15.12 -13.17 -39.59
C HIS A 64 16.23 -14.13 -39.14
N THR A 65 16.29 -14.46 -37.85
CA THR A 65 17.31 -15.35 -37.30
C THR A 65 16.98 -16.80 -37.64
N ASP A 66 17.96 -17.53 -38.19
CA ASP A 66 17.88 -18.98 -38.40
C ASP A 66 17.93 -19.71 -37.04
N THR A 67 16.78 -20.22 -36.60
CA THR A 67 16.60 -20.91 -35.32
C THR A 67 17.38 -22.22 -35.27
N SER A 68 17.57 -22.92 -36.39
CA SER A 68 18.29 -24.20 -36.45
C SER A 68 19.78 -24.01 -36.23
N SER A 69 20.37 -22.96 -36.80
CA SER A 69 21.79 -22.61 -36.59
C SER A 69 22.04 -22.06 -35.19
N LEU A 70 21.12 -21.26 -34.65
CA LEU A 70 21.22 -20.76 -33.28
C LEU A 70 21.07 -21.88 -32.23
N ALA A 71 20.17 -22.84 -32.45
CA ALA A 71 20.00 -24.00 -31.57
C ALA A 71 21.29 -24.82 -31.44
N ARG A 72 21.96 -25.10 -32.57
CA ARG A 72 23.25 -25.80 -32.58
C ARG A 72 24.30 -25.05 -31.76
N LYS A 73 24.42 -23.74 -31.96
CA LYS A 73 25.35 -22.91 -31.19
C LYS A 73 25.05 -22.90 -29.68
N VAL A 74 23.78 -22.82 -29.29
CA VAL A 74 23.37 -22.84 -27.88
C VAL A 74 23.71 -24.18 -27.21
N VAL A 75 23.52 -25.30 -27.91
CA VAL A 75 23.86 -26.65 -27.40
C VAL A 75 25.38 -26.85 -27.33
N GLU A 76 26.13 -26.34 -28.30
CA GLU A 76 27.61 -26.39 -28.29
C GLU A 76 28.22 -25.55 -27.16
N GLU A 77 27.71 -24.35 -26.92
CA GLU A 77 28.22 -23.44 -25.90
C GLU A 77 27.74 -23.79 -24.47
N CYS A 78 26.58 -24.46 -24.32
CA CYS A 78 26.02 -24.81 -23.02
C CYS A 78 26.18 -26.29 -22.67
N ARG A 79 27.25 -26.62 -21.93
CA ARG A 79 27.57 -27.98 -21.44
C ARG A 79 26.49 -28.63 -20.54
N LEU A 80 25.46 -27.89 -20.13
CA LEU A 80 24.34 -28.41 -19.34
C LEU A 80 23.23 -29.02 -20.23
N ILE A 81 23.21 -28.68 -21.52
CA ILE A 81 22.21 -29.17 -22.47
C ILE A 81 22.83 -30.35 -23.22
N HIS A 82 22.20 -31.52 -23.15
CA HIS A 82 22.67 -32.71 -23.86
C HIS A 82 22.38 -32.58 -25.37
N PRO A 83 23.27 -33.04 -26.28
CA PRO A 83 23.07 -32.96 -27.72
C PRO A 83 21.76 -33.57 -28.24
N SER A 84 21.18 -34.53 -27.52
CA SER A 84 19.88 -35.12 -27.86
C SER A 84 18.69 -34.16 -27.75
N LYS A 85 18.84 -33.02 -27.05
CA LYS A 85 17.80 -32.00 -26.86
C LYS A 85 17.85 -30.87 -27.89
N LEU A 86 18.62 -31.03 -28.97
CA LEU A 86 18.76 -30.02 -30.02
C LEU A 86 17.40 -29.58 -30.61
N LEU A 87 16.53 -30.54 -30.89
CA LEU A 87 15.21 -30.27 -31.48
C LEU A 87 14.28 -29.50 -30.51
N GLU A 88 14.37 -29.81 -29.22
CA GLU A 88 13.63 -29.13 -28.15
C GLU A 88 14.09 -27.65 -28.04
N VAL A 89 15.40 -27.40 -28.07
CA VAL A 89 15.96 -26.03 -28.07
C VAL A 89 15.50 -25.25 -29.31
N GLU A 90 15.51 -25.88 -30.48
CA GLU A 90 15.08 -25.24 -31.73
C GLU A 90 13.60 -24.83 -31.69
N GLN A 91 12.72 -25.68 -31.15
CA GLN A 91 11.30 -25.37 -30.97
C GLN A 91 11.07 -24.19 -30.01
N LEU A 92 11.80 -24.14 -28.90
CA LEU A 92 11.71 -23.05 -27.92
C LEU A 92 12.22 -21.72 -28.51
N LEU A 93 13.28 -21.77 -29.33
CA LEU A 93 13.77 -20.61 -30.07
C LEU A 93 12.74 -20.10 -31.09
N PHE A 94 12.09 -21.00 -31.82
CA PHE A 94 11.02 -20.66 -32.75
C PHE A 94 9.80 -20.05 -32.05
N TYR A 95 9.42 -20.59 -30.89
CA TYR A 95 8.39 -19.98 -30.04
C TYR A 95 8.77 -18.57 -29.58
N LEU A 96 10.00 -18.37 -29.09
CA LEU A 96 10.50 -17.05 -28.68
C LEU A 96 10.57 -16.04 -29.84
N GLN A 97 10.83 -16.51 -31.07
CA GLN A 97 10.87 -15.66 -32.26
C GLN A 97 9.47 -15.18 -32.68
N ASN A 98 8.44 -16.01 -32.51
CA ASN A 98 7.07 -15.74 -32.95
C ASN A 98 6.13 -15.27 -31.82
N ARG A 99 6.63 -15.16 -30.59
CA ARG A 99 5.86 -14.68 -29.44
C ARG A 99 5.40 -13.23 -29.67
N LYS A 100 4.10 -13.04 -29.88
CA LYS A 100 3.47 -11.71 -29.91
C LYS A 100 3.66 -11.06 -28.53
N HIS A 101 4.25 -9.88 -28.49
CA HIS A 101 4.39 -9.12 -27.25
C HIS A 101 3.00 -8.75 -26.72
N SER A 102 2.62 -9.25 -25.53
CA SER A 102 1.55 -8.63 -24.75
C SER A 102 1.94 -7.17 -24.48
N ASN A 103 0.95 -6.27 -24.56
CA ASN A 103 1.14 -4.82 -24.47
C ASN A 103 1.63 -4.31 -23.09
N ASP A 104 1.94 -5.19 -22.13
CA ASP A 104 2.47 -4.85 -20.80
C ASP A 104 3.90 -4.26 -20.81
N ASN A 105 4.59 -4.28 -21.95
CA ASN A 105 5.99 -3.88 -22.03
C ASN A 105 6.25 -2.37 -22.12
N GLN A 106 5.24 -1.49 -22.04
CA GLN A 106 5.52 -0.05 -21.89
C GLN A 106 6.00 0.31 -20.48
N GLU A 107 5.81 -0.55 -19.48
CA GLU A 107 6.19 -0.23 -18.09
C GLU A 107 7.72 -0.25 -17.84
N LYS A 108 8.51 -0.89 -18.71
CA LYS A 108 9.96 -1.07 -18.50
C LYS A 108 10.90 -0.25 -19.39
N LYS A 109 10.40 0.67 -20.22
CA LYS A 109 11.30 1.61 -20.91
C LYS A 109 11.79 2.65 -19.88
N ARG A 110 12.87 2.34 -19.17
CA ARG A 110 13.61 3.33 -18.39
C ARG A 110 14.12 4.38 -19.37
N ILE A 111 13.59 5.60 -19.28
CA ILE A 111 14.14 6.76 -20.00
C ILE A 111 15.61 6.85 -19.61
N SER A 112 16.47 6.60 -20.58
CA SER A 112 17.91 6.76 -20.45
C SER A 112 18.27 8.19 -20.83
N PRO A 113 19.35 8.76 -20.28
CA PRO A 113 19.80 10.07 -20.70
C PRO A 113 20.14 10.20 -22.20
N ARG A 114 20.27 9.08 -22.92
CA ARG A 114 20.46 9.03 -24.37
C ARG A 114 19.17 9.21 -25.18
N ASP A 115 18.01 9.03 -24.55
CA ASP A 115 16.69 9.16 -25.21
C ASP A 115 16.25 10.64 -25.37
N PHE A 116 16.90 11.58 -24.67
CA PHE A 116 16.61 13.02 -24.78
C PHE A 116 17.13 13.62 -26.08
N THR A 117 16.49 14.69 -26.55
CA THR A 117 16.89 15.33 -27.81
C THR A 117 18.37 15.79 -27.78
N PRO A 118 19.24 15.33 -28.69
CA PRO A 118 20.66 15.69 -28.68
C PRO A 118 20.87 17.19 -28.82
N TYR A 119 21.87 17.74 -28.14
CA TYR A 119 22.32 19.11 -28.40
C TYR A 119 22.92 19.15 -29.81
N ALA A 120 22.41 19.98 -30.71
CA ALA A 120 22.94 20.10 -32.08
C ALA A 120 24.35 20.72 -32.11
N GLY A 121 24.70 21.56 -31.12
CA GLY A 121 25.97 22.30 -31.13
C GLY A 121 25.89 23.61 -31.91
N VAL A 122 26.99 24.34 -31.97
CA VAL A 122 27.18 25.41 -32.96
C VAL A 122 27.49 24.73 -34.30
N GLU A 123 26.75 25.04 -35.35
CA GLU A 123 27.04 24.51 -36.69
C GLU A 123 28.38 25.07 -37.18
N LEU A 124 29.29 24.17 -37.53
CA LEU A 124 30.56 24.48 -38.19
C LEU A 124 30.55 23.79 -39.54
N ASP A 125 31.03 24.48 -40.58
CA ASP A 125 31.22 23.89 -41.92
C ASP A 125 32.43 22.92 -41.97
N GLU A 126 33.17 22.79 -40.87
CA GLU A 126 34.38 21.98 -40.73
C GLU A 126 34.05 20.61 -40.11
N GLU A 127 34.52 19.53 -40.75
CA GLU A 127 34.46 18.17 -40.22
C GLU A 127 35.69 17.87 -39.35
N ALA A 128 35.47 17.49 -38.08
CA ALA A 128 36.54 17.14 -37.17
C ALA A 128 37.22 15.81 -37.51
N SER A 129 38.54 15.78 -37.41
CA SER A 129 39.39 14.61 -37.59
C SER A 129 40.11 14.26 -36.30
N ILE A 130 40.12 12.98 -35.92
CA ILE A 130 40.75 12.49 -34.69
C ILE A 130 42.27 12.78 -34.68
N ASN A 131 42.90 12.89 -35.86
CA ASN A 131 44.32 13.17 -36.00
C ASN A 131 44.70 14.62 -35.69
N SER A 132 43.72 15.54 -35.62
CA SER A 132 43.93 16.98 -35.43
C SER A 132 43.60 17.44 -34.00
N ILE A 133 43.51 16.54 -33.02
CA ILE A 133 43.19 16.89 -31.62
C ILE A 133 44.12 17.98 -31.09
N SER A 134 45.42 17.91 -31.37
CA SER A 134 46.39 18.92 -30.90
C SER A 134 46.04 20.33 -31.36
N GLU A 135 45.63 20.49 -32.63
CA GLU A 135 45.20 21.78 -33.19
C GLU A 135 43.94 22.29 -32.48
N TYR A 136 42.99 21.40 -32.18
CA TYR A 136 41.76 21.77 -31.47
C TYR A 136 42.04 22.18 -30.02
N VAL A 137 43.07 21.60 -29.40
CA VAL A 137 43.50 21.97 -28.04
C VAL A 137 44.15 23.35 -28.01
N GLU A 138 44.92 23.74 -29.04
CA GLU A 138 45.50 25.08 -29.14
C GLU A 138 44.42 26.16 -29.12
N LEU A 139 43.31 25.95 -29.83
CA LEU A 139 42.16 26.85 -29.85
C LEU A 139 41.54 27.08 -28.45
N LEU A 140 41.72 26.16 -27.50
CA LEU A 140 41.22 26.29 -26.13
C LEU A 140 42.03 27.29 -25.27
N TYR A 141 43.14 27.82 -25.78
CA TYR A 141 43.95 28.84 -25.11
C TYR A 141 43.71 30.26 -25.63
N GLU A 142 42.97 30.40 -26.73
CA GLU A 142 42.68 31.66 -27.39
C GLU A 142 41.44 32.38 -26.80
N ASP A 143 40.81 33.26 -27.57
CA ASP A 143 39.61 33.98 -27.16
C ASP A 143 38.37 33.07 -27.10
N ILE A 144 37.24 33.61 -26.63
CA ILE A 144 36.02 32.84 -26.37
C ILE A 144 35.46 32.20 -27.66
N GLN A 145 35.59 32.86 -28.81
CA GLN A 145 35.06 32.30 -30.06
C GLN A 145 35.89 31.10 -30.53
N GLU A 146 37.21 31.21 -30.51
CA GLU A 146 38.11 30.09 -30.84
C GLU A 146 37.97 28.94 -29.82
N LYS A 147 37.79 29.25 -28.53
CA LYS A 147 37.46 28.23 -27.50
C LYS A 147 36.18 27.47 -27.82
N ILE A 148 35.12 28.16 -28.27
CA ILE A 148 33.86 27.51 -28.67
C ILE A 148 34.10 26.61 -29.89
N ARG A 149 34.85 27.10 -30.88
CA ARG A 149 35.19 26.34 -32.08
C ARG A 149 35.99 25.08 -31.75
N GLY A 150 37.08 25.20 -30.99
CA GLY A 150 37.90 24.08 -30.54
C GLY A 150 37.11 23.05 -29.73
N ALA A 151 36.28 23.50 -28.77
CA ALA A 151 35.42 22.61 -28.00
C ALA A 151 34.36 21.90 -28.87
N THR A 152 33.85 22.57 -29.91
CA THR A 152 32.84 22.01 -30.83
C THR A 152 33.45 20.95 -31.73
N LEU A 153 34.67 21.15 -32.23
CA LEU A 153 35.40 20.14 -33.01
C LEU A 153 35.68 18.88 -32.16
N ILE A 154 36.10 19.06 -30.90
CA ILE A 154 36.27 17.92 -29.98
C ILE A 154 34.92 17.24 -29.68
N LEU A 155 33.84 18.00 -29.57
CA LEU A 155 32.49 17.46 -29.41
C LEU A 155 32.04 16.61 -30.61
N GLN A 156 32.31 17.05 -31.84
CA GLN A 156 32.00 16.24 -33.03
C GLN A 156 32.68 14.87 -32.95
N LEU A 157 33.95 14.82 -32.52
CA LEU A 157 34.67 13.57 -32.30
C LEU A 157 34.03 12.73 -31.20
N ALA A 158 33.70 13.32 -30.06
CA ALA A 158 33.14 12.62 -28.89
C ALA A 158 31.72 12.08 -29.12
N ARG A 159 30.97 12.59 -30.11
CA ARG A 159 29.65 12.05 -30.47
C ARG A 159 29.75 10.66 -31.11
N ASN A 160 30.88 10.31 -31.71
CA ASN A 160 31.11 8.96 -32.20
C ASN A 160 31.68 8.10 -31.05
N PRO A 161 30.96 7.05 -30.58
CA PRO A 161 31.44 6.18 -29.52
C PRO A 161 32.79 5.53 -29.78
N ASP A 162 33.12 5.23 -31.04
CA ASP A 162 34.38 4.59 -31.43
C ASP A 162 35.59 5.49 -31.13
N ASN A 163 35.41 6.81 -31.22
CA ASN A 163 36.46 7.79 -30.94
C ASN A 163 36.71 7.97 -29.44
N LEU A 164 35.80 7.55 -28.55
CA LEU A 164 35.92 7.80 -27.12
C LEU A 164 37.13 7.07 -26.50
N GLU A 165 37.48 5.89 -27.01
CA GLU A 165 38.65 5.12 -26.55
C GLU A 165 39.99 5.78 -26.91
N GLU A 166 40.03 6.56 -27.99
CA GLU A 166 41.21 7.34 -28.37
C GLU A 166 41.24 8.70 -27.66
N LEU A 167 40.08 9.36 -27.53
CA LEU A 167 39.97 10.64 -26.82
C LEU A 167 40.31 10.51 -25.33
N ILE A 168 39.99 9.38 -24.68
CA ILE A 168 40.37 9.17 -23.27
C ILE A 168 41.89 9.09 -23.06
N GLN A 169 42.65 8.64 -24.06
CA GLN A 169 44.11 8.60 -23.99
C GLN A 169 44.73 10.00 -24.10
N ASN A 170 43.99 10.95 -24.64
CA ASN A 170 44.40 12.35 -24.77
C ASN A 170 44.06 13.16 -23.52
N GLU A 171 44.75 12.88 -22.41
CA GLU A 171 44.57 13.58 -21.13
C GLU A 171 44.77 15.10 -21.24
N THR A 172 45.63 15.56 -22.16
CA THR A 172 45.88 16.98 -22.43
C THR A 172 44.62 17.68 -22.92
N ALA A 173 43.88 17.08 -23.86
CA ALA A 173 42.65 17.65 -24.40
C ALA A 173 41.55 17.71 -23.33
N LEU A 174 41.35 16.61 -22.60
CA LEU A 174 40.35 16.54 -21.53
C LEU A 174 40.71 17.48 -20.36
N GLY A 175 41.99 17.58 -20.01
CA GLY A 175 42.50 18.53 -19.02
C GLY A 175 42.29 19.98 -19.43
N ALA A 176 42.56 20.32 -20.70
CA ALA A 176 42.30 21.65 -21.24
C ALA A 176 40.81 22.00 -21.21
N LEU A 177 39.93 21.10 -21.65
CA LEU A 177 38.47 21.28 -21.57
C LEU A 177 38.00 21.47 -20.12
N ALA A 178 38.47 20.64 -19.19
CA ALA A 178 38.11 20.77 -17.77
C ALA A 178 38.59 22.08 -17.14
N ARG A 179 39.77 22.58 -17.55
CA ARG A 179 40.30 23.88 -17.14
C ARG A 179 39.43 25.02 -17.68
N VAL A 180 39.17 25.03 -18.98
CA VAL A 180 38.32 26.06 -19.62
C VAL A 180 36.92 26.07 -19.01
N LEU A 181 36.32 24.90 -18.76
CA LEU A 181 35.02 24.83 -18.08
C LEU A 181 35.09 25.41 -16.66
N ARG A 182 36.21 25.27 -15.94
CA ARG A 182 36.34 25.80 -14.57
C ARG A 182 36.48 27.32 -14.55
N GLU A 183 37.19 27.88 -15.52
CA GLU A 183 37.57 29.30 -15.58
C GLU A 183 36.51 30.15 -16.31
N ASP A 184 35.95 29.64 -17.41
CA ASP A 184 35.24 30.47 -18.40
C ASP A 184 33.74 30.16 -18.55
N TRP A 185 33.19 29.19 -17.82
CA TRP A 185 31.77 28.79 -17.96
C TRP A 185 30.76 29.93 -17.72
N LYS A 186 31.12 30.93 -16.92
CA LYS A 186 30.28 32.10 -16.67
C LYS A 186 30.26 33.10 -17.83
N GLN A 187 31.29 33.07 -18.68
CA GLN A 187 31.46 34.01 -19.79
C GLN A 187 30.59 33.60 -20.98
N SER A 188 30.46 32.29 -21.26
CA SER A 188 29.66 31.77 -22.37
C SER A 188 28.92 30.50 -21.99
N VAL A 189 27.59 30.56 -22.08
CA VAL A 189 26.67 29.41 -21.90
C VAL A 189 26.89 28.37 -22.99
N ASP A 190 27.15 28.80 -24.22
CA ASP A 190 27.37 27.90 -25.36
C ASP A 190 28.67 27.10 -25.16
N LEU A 191 29.74 27.77 -24.72
CA LEU A 191 31.01 27.12 -24.40
C LEU A 191 30.84 26.09 -23.27
N ALA A 192 30.18 26.48 -22.17
CA ALA A 192 29.90 25.58 -21.06
C ALA A 192 29.09 24.36 -21.53
N THR A 193 28.03 24.58 -22.31
CA THR A 193 27.16 23.52 -22.84
C THR A 193 27.94 22.54 -23.70
N THR A 194 28.74 23.05 -24.65
CA THR A 194 29.58 22.23 -25.54
C THR A 194 30.56 21.36 -24.75
N ILE A 195 31.30 21.95 -23.80
CA ILE A 195 32.28 21.21 -23.01
C ILE A 195 31.60 20.15 -22.13
N ILE A 196 30.51 20.50 -21.46
CA ILE A 196 29.76 19.53 -20.63
C ILE A 196 29.20 18.40 -21.49
N TYR A 197 28.78 18.70 -22.72
CA TYR A 197 28.30 17.68 -23.64
C TYR A 197 29.40 16.67 -24.04
N VAL A 198 30.65 17.12 -24.23
CA VAL A 198 31.79 16.21 -24.42
C VAL A 198 31.86 15.20 -23.26
N PHE A 199 31.82 15.69 -22.02
CA PHE A 199 31.84 14.81 -20.85
C PHE A 199 30.56 14.00 -20.66
N PHE A 200 29.42 14.44 -21.21
CA PHE A 200 28.19 13.65 -21.26
C PHE A 200 28.30 12.46 -22.22
N CYS A 201 28.98 12.62 -23.37
CA CYS A 201 29.29 11.50 -24.26
C CYS A 201 30.10 10.42 -23.52
N PHE A 202 31.10 10.82 -22.72
CA PHE A 202 31.80 9.88 -21.85
C PHE A 202 30.90 9.28 -20.76
N SER A 203 30.12 10.11 -20.03
CA SER A 203 29.29 9.64 -18.91
C SER A 203 28.20 8.65 -19.35
N SER A 204 27.88 8.61 -20.64
CA SER A 204 26.97 7.64 -21.22
C SER A 204 27.43 6.19 -21.06
N PHE A 205 28.70 5.93 -20.73
CA PHE A 205 29.24 4.60 -20.44
C PHE A 205 29.84 4.55 -19.04
N SER A 206 29.40 3.59 -18.21
CA SER A 206 29.80 3.50 -16.80
C SER A 206 31.31 3.32 -16.61
N GLN A 207 32.01 2.71 -17.59
CA GLN A 207 33.47 2.59 -17.60
C GLN A 207 34.22 3.93 -17.59
N PHE A 208 33.60 5.00 -18.10
CA PHE A 208 34.19 6.34 -18.14
C PHE A 208 33.73 7.24 -16.98
N HIS A 209 32.90 6.77 -16.05
CA HIS A 209 32.47 7.59 -14.89
C HIS A 209 33.64 8.01 -14.00
N GLY A 210 34.68 7.16 -13.90
CA GLY A 210 35.92 7.49 -13.19
C GLY A 210 36.63 8.71 -13.77
N LEU A 211 36.66 8.85 -15.10
CA LEU A 211 37.24 9.98 -15.82
C LEU A 211 36.51 11.30 -15.50
N VAL A 212 35.18 11.28 -15.61
CA VAL A 212 34.32 12.45 -15.33
C VAL A 212 34.48 12.90 -13.86
N THR A 213 34.63 11.93 -12.95
CA THR A 213 34.88 12.17 -11.53
C THR A 213 36.28 12.72 -11.28
N HIS A 214 37.30 12.18 -11.95
CA HIS A 214 38.70 12.62 -11.86
C HIS A 214 38.85 14.12 -12.16
N PHE A 215 38.23 14.60 -13.25
CA PHE A 215 38.23 16.02 -13.61
C PHE A 215 37.24 16.87 -12.80
N LYS A 216 36.49 16.28 -11.86
CA LYS A 216 35.47 16.92 -11.02
C LYS A 216 34.33 17.58 -11.80
N ILE A 217 34.01 17.06 -12.99
CA ILE A 217 32.99 17.65 -13.88
C ILE A 217 31.60 17.59 -13.24
N GLY A 218 31.26 16.51 -12.53
CA GLY A 218 29.99 16.42 -11.80
C GLY A 218 29.84 17.52 -10.72
N ALA A 219 30.92 17.84 -10.00
CA ALA A 219 30.90 18.92 -9.02
C ALA A 219 30.76 20.31 -9.68
N LEU A 220 31.36 20.51 -10.85
CA LEU A 220 31.18 21.71 -11.64
C LEU A 220 29.73 21.84 -12.14
N CYS A 221 29.13 20.76 -12.65
CA CYS A 221 27.72 20.75 -13.08
C CYS A 221 26.77 21.19 -11.96
N MET A 222 26.98 20.69 -10.73
CA MET A 222 26.18 21.13 -9.56
C MET A 222 26.28 22.64 -9.32
N ASN A 223 27.50 23.20 -9.37
CA ASN A 223 27.73 24.63 -9.16
C ASN A 223 27.12 25.48 -10.30
N ILE A 224 27.18 24.99 -11.54
CA ILE A 224 26.61 25.64 -12.72
C ILE A 224 25.08 25.68 -12.59
N ILE A 225 24.44 24.55 -12.25
CA ILE A 225 22.99 24.49 -12.04
C ILE A 225 22.56 25.48 -10.96
N GLU A 226 23.23 25.48 -9.80
CA GLU A 226 22.89 26.38 -8.70
C GLU A 226 22.99 27.85 -9.12
N HIS A 227 24.05 28.22 -9.85
CA HIS A 227 24.24 29.58 -10.34
C HIS A 227 23.19 29.99 -11.37
N GLU A 228 22.91 29.13 -12.36
CA GLU A 228 21.94 29.42 -13.41
C GLU A 228 20.51 29.52 -12.86
N LEU A 229 20.18 28.74 -11.82
CA LEU A 229 18.93 28.90 -11.08
C LEU A 229 18.83 30.27 -10.38
N LYS A 230 19.89 30.74 -9.73
CA LYS A 230 19.91 32.08 -9.11
C LYS A 230 19.84 33.19 -10.17
N ARG A 231 20.55 33.00 -11.29
CA ARG A 231 20.54 33.93 -12.42
C ARG A 231 19.14 34.08 -13.03
N TYR A 232 18.40 32.98 -13.12
CA TYR A 232 17.01 33.01 -13.57
C TYR A 232 16.10 33.83 -12.66
N ASP A 233 16.23 33.68 -11.33
CA ASP A 233 15.43 34.48 -10.37
C ASP A 233 15.66 35.97 -10.59
N LEU A 234 16.93 36.37 -10.75
CA LEU A 234 17.30 37.77 -11.02
C LEU A 234 16.67 38.27 -12.33
N TRP A 235 16.69 37.46 -13.39
CA TRP A 235 16.04 37.82 -14.65
C TRP A 235 14.53 37.97 -14.52
N GLN A 236 13.88 37.09 -13.77
CA GLN A 236 12.44 37.17 -13.50
C GLN A 236 12.11 38.45 -12.72
N ASP A 237 12.89 38.79 -11.69
CA ASP A 237 12.71 40.02 -10.91
C ASP A 237 12.87 41.29 -11.76
N GLU A 238 13.86 41.32 -12.65
CA GLU A 238 14.07 42.43 -13.59
C GLU A 238 12.91 42.60 -14.57
N LEU A 239 12.39 41.49 -15.10
CA LEU A 239 11.23 41.48 -15.99
C LEU A 239 9.97 41.99 -15.29
N GLN A 240 9.71 41.53 -14.06
CA GLN A 240 8.56 41.96 -13.27
C GLN A 240 8.62 43.46 -12.94
N LYS A 241 9.81 43.99 -12.59
CA LYS A 241 10.02 45.43 -12.35
C LYS A 241 9.73 46.26 -13.61
N LYS A 242 10.19 45.82 -14.78
CA LYS A 242 9.95 46.51 -16.06
C LYS A 242 8.51 46.44 -16.51
N LYS A 243 7.79 45.34 -16.23
CA LYS A 243 6.37 45.16 -16.57
C LYS A 243 5.44 46.15 -15.84
N LYS A 244 5.77 46.53 -14.60
CA LYS A 244 4.99 47.48 -13.80
C LYS A 244 5.11 48.93 -14.29
N ASN A 245 6.13 49.25 -15.08
CA ASN A 245 6.37 50.61 -15.57
C ASN A 245 5.75 50.79 -16.98
N GLN A 246 4.53 51.37 -17.06
CA GLN A 246 3.77 51.53 -18.31
C GLN A 246 4.53 52.33 -19.41
N ASN A 247 5.47 53.19 -19.02
CA ASN A 247 6.26 54.02 -19.96
C ASN A 247 7.37 53.28 -20.72
N LEU A 248 7.62 51.99 -20.43
CA LEU A 248 8.75 51.23 -20.99
C LEU A 248 8.32 50.05 -21.87
N LYS A 249 7.10 50.09 -22.43
CA LYS A 249 6.51 48.95 -23.16
C LYS A 249 7.39 48.41 -24.31
N LYS A 250 8.04 49.29 -25.09
CA LYS A 250 8.96 48.90 -26.18
C LYS A 250 10.30 48.33 -25.67
N GLU A 251 10.84 48.88 -24.58
CA GLU A 251 12.08 48.36 -23.96
C GLU A 251 11.85 47.02 -23.24
N HIS A 252 10.66 46.85 -22.65
CA HIS A 252 10.20 45.58 -22.09
C HIS A 252 10.16 44.51 -23.18
N GLU A 253 9.57 44.79 -24.34
CA GLU A 253 9.47 43.82 -25.43
C GLU A 253 10.84 43.40 -25.99
N LYS A 254 11.77 44.35 -26.18
CA LYS A 254 13.16 44.05 -26.58
C LYS A 254 13.90 43.24 -25.51
N SER A 255 13.75 43.62 -24.24
CA SER A 255 14.34 42.90 -23.10
C SER A 255 13.77 41.48 -22.99
N PHE A 256 12.48 41.30 -23.25
CA PHE A 256 11.79 40.03 -23.20
C PHE A 256 12.26 39.08 -24.30
N ARG A 257 12.42 39.54 -25.55
CA ARG A 257 12.99 38.71 -26.63
C ARG A 257 14.43 38.29 -26.34
N LYS A 258 15.26 39.20 -25.80
CA LYS A 258 16.62 38.87 -25.36
C LYS A 258 16.60 37.82 -24.25
N TYR A 259 15.70 37.98 -23.29
CA TYR A 259 15.50 37.03 -22.20
C TYR A 259 15.09 35.65 -22.72
N GLN A 260 14.13 35.54 -23.63
CA GLN A 260 13.71 34.26 -24.22
C GLN A 260 14.88 33.52 -24.90
N SER A 261 15.73 34.23 -25.65
CA SER A 261 16.92 33.63 -26.25
C SER A 261 17.95 33.15 -25.21
N LEU A 262 18.15 33.92 -24.14
CA LEU A 262 19.03 33.51 -23.04
C LEU A 262 18.46 32.33 -22.24
N LEU A 263 17.14 32.30 -22.07
CA LEU A 263 16.42 31.24 -21.38
C LEU A 263 16.58 29.91 -22.12
N ALA A 264 16.35 29.88 -23.44
CA ALA A 264 16.51 28.66 -24.23
C ALA A 264 17.94 28.09 -24.14
N LYS A 265 18.97 28.95 -24.17
CA LYS A 265 20.36 28.53 -23.97
C LYS A 265 20.62 27.99 -22.57
N GLN A 266 20.05 28.64 -21.55
CA GLN A 266 20.15 28.19 -20.16
C GLN A 266 19.46 26.82 -19.98
N GLU A 267 18.26 26.64 -20.53
CA GLU A 267 17.51 25.38 -20.42
C GLU A 267 18.29 24.23 -21.05
N GLN A 268 18.91 24.48 -22.21
CA GLN A 268 19.82 23.52 -22.83
C GLN A 268 21.02 23.18 -21.94
N LEU A 269 21.70 24.17 -21.36
CA LEU A 269 22.81 23.95 -20.44
C LEU A 269 22.38 23.10 -19.24
N LEU A 270 21.26 23.45 -18.61
CA LEU A 270 20.70 22.73 -17.46
C LEU A 270 20.38 21.28 -17.83
N ARG A 271 19.79 21.05 -19.01
CA ARG A 271 19.44 19.73 -19.51
C ARG A 271 20.67 18.82 -19.63
N VAL A 272 21.73 19.30 -20.26
CA VAL A 272 22.98 18.52 -20.43
C VAL A 272 23.66 18.27 -19.08
N CYS A 273 23.71 19.28 -18.19
CA CYS A 273 24.21 19.12 -16.82
C CYS A 273 23.46 18.03 -16.05
N LEU A 274 22.13 18.05 -16.09
CA LEU A 274 21.29 17.10 -15.38
C LEU A 274 21.39 15.69 -15.98
N CYS A 275 21.43 15.56 -17.30
CA CYS A 275 21.65 14.27 -17.97
C CYS A 275 23.00 13.64 -17.57
N LEU A 276 24.07 14.45 -17.53
CA LEU A 276 25.39 14.01 -17.06
C LEU A 276 25.34 13.54 -15.61
N LEU A 277 24.73 14.33 -14.72
CA LEU A 277 24.59 13.97 -13.30
C LEU A 277 23.73 12.73 -13.10
N LEU A 278 22.66 12.57 -13.90
CA LEU A 278 21.78 11.41 -13.86
C LEU A 278 22.53 10.13 -14.27
N ASN A 279 23.39 10.20 -15.29
CA ASN A 279 24.30 9.10 -15.66
C ASN A 279 25.26 8.77 -14.51
N LEU A 280 25.92 9.77 -13.90
CA LEU A 280 26.84 9.55 -12.78
C LEU A 280 26.16 8.99 -11.53
N ALA A 281 24.88 9.29 -11.34
CA ALA A 281 24.08 8.76 -10.24
C ALA A 281 23.72 7.26 -10.42
N GLU A 282 24.18 6.60 -11.49
CA GLU A 282 24.16 5.13 -11.56
C GLU A 282 24.95 4.51 -10.41
N ASP A 283 26.08 5.11 -10.01
CA ASP A 283 26.83 4.74 -8.82
C ASP A 283 26.19 5.34 -7.55
N THR A 284 25.78 4.48 -6.62
CA THR A 284 25.08 4.88 -5.39
C THR A 284 25.93 5.80 -4.49
N ARG A 285 27.26 5.65 -4.49
CA ARG A 285 28.15 6.54 -3.71
C ARG A 285 28.16 7.95 -4.29
N THR A 286 28.14 8.07 -5.61
CA THR A 286 28.06 9.34 -6.32
C THR A 286 26.67 9.95 -6.19
N GLU A 287 25.62 9.15 -6.28
CA GLU A 287 24.23 9.56 -6.02
C GLU A 287 24.09 10.20 -4.63
N LEU A 288 24.66 9.59 -3.59
CA LEU A 288 24.66 10.15 -2.23
C LEU A 288 25.40 11.50 -2.15
N LYS A 289 26.53 11.65 -2.84
CA LYS A 289 27.26 12.93 -2.91
C LYS A 289 26.46 14.02 -3.61
N ILE A 290 25.75 13.67 -4.69
CA ILE A 290 24.88 14.59 -5.42
C ILE A 290 23.69 15.00 -4.54
N ARG A 291 23.09 14.04 -3.82
CA ARG A 291 22.04 14.29 -2.83
C ARG A 291 22.48 15.27 -1.75
N ASN A 292 23.63 15.04 -1.11
CA ASN A 292 24.16 15.89 -0.03
C ASN A 292 24.46 17.33 -0.47
N LYS A 293 24.42 17.60 -1.77
CA LYS A 293 24.51 18.94 -2.37
C LYS A 293 23.14 19.50 -2.79
N ASN A 294 22.06 19.05 -2.15
CA ASN A 294 20.69 19.58 -2.31
C ASN A 294 20.14 19.52 -3.74
N ILE A 295 20.47 18.47 -4.50
CA ILE A 295 19.94 18.29 -5.87
C ILE A 295 18.41 18.25 -5.89
N VAL A 296 17.77 17.66 -4.88
CA VAL A 296 16.31 17.52 -4.81
C VAL A 296 15.65 18.91 -4.83
N HIS A 297 16.14 19.84 -4.02
CA HIS A 297 15.63 21.20 -3.98
C HIS A 297 15.80 21.92 -5.33
N MET A 298 16.96 21.77 -5.97
CA MET A 298 17.21 22.34 -7.30
C MET A 298 16.29 21.76 -8.37
N LEU A 299 16.07 20.45 -8.37
CA LEU A 299 15.15 19.77 -9.28
C LEU A 299 13.69 20.21 -9.07
N VAL A 300 13.24 20.29 -7.81
CA VAL A 300 11.88 20.79 -7.48
C VAL A 300 11.70 22.23 -7.96
N LYS A 301 12.73 23.08 -7.88
CA LYS A 301 12.69 24.44 -8.42
C LYS A 301 12.59 24.47 -9.95
N LEU A 302 13.21 23.53 -10.65
CA LEU A 302 13.12 23.42 -12.11
C LEU A 302 11.72 23.04 -12.60
N LEU A 303 10.85 22.49 -11.75
CA LEU A 303 9.47 22.19 -12.13
C LEU A 303 8.58 23.43 -12.29
N ASP A 304 9.09 24.63 -12.00
CA ASP A 304 8.41 25.88 -12.30
C ASP A 304 8.62 26.33 -13.76
N ARG A 305 9.45 25.62 -14.54
CA ARG A 305 9.75 25.90 -15.95
C ARG A 305 8.66 25.40 -16.89
N GLU A 306 8.73 25.83 -18.15
CA GLU A 306 7.77 25.49 -19.21
C GLU A 306 8.36 24.55 -20.27
N ASP A 307 9.68 24.48 -20.40
CA ASP A 307 10.35 23.59 -21.37
C ASP A 307 10.14 22.11 -21.01
N GLU A 308 9.40 21.39 -21.87
CA GLU A 308 8.97 20.01 -21.63
C GLU A 308 10.15 19.04 -21.51
N GLU A 309 11.21 19.25 -22.30
CA GLU A 309 12.42 18.42 -22.30
C GLU A 309 13.20 18.56 -20.98
N LEU A 310 13.40 19.79 -20.50
CA LEU A 310 14.02 20.06 -19.21
C LEU A 310 13.18 19.50 -18.05
N LEU A 311 11.85 19.68 -18.11
CA LEU A 311 10.94 19.09 -17.13
C LEU A 311 11.05 17.57 -17.11
N LEU A 312 11.13 16.92 -18.28
CA LEU A 312 11.26 15.48 -18.39
C LEU A 312 12.55 14.96 -17.76
N VAL A 313 13.69 15.62 -17.99
CA VAL A 313 14.96 15.27 -17.33
C VAL A 313 14.86 15.47 -15.82
N ALA A 314 14.27 16.59 -15.36
CA ALA A 314 14.14 16.89 -13.95
C ALA A 314 13.25 15.85 -13.23
N LEU A 315 12.10 15.51 -13.81
CA LEU A 315 11.21 14.47 -13.27
C LEU A 315 11.84 13.09 -13.32
N SER A 316 12.61 12.77 -14.37
CA SER A 316 13.33 11.49 -14.46
C SER A 316 14.34 11.33 -13.33
N PHE A 317 15.04 12.41 -12.99
CA PHE A 317 15.98 12.42 -11.87
C PHE A 317 15.26 12.33 -10.52
N LEU A 318 14.20 13.14 -10.31
CA LEU A 318 13.38 13.06 -9.09
C LEU A 318 12.79 11.66 -8.90
N LYS A 319 12.29 11.03 -9.97
CA LYS A 319 11.78 9.65 -9.94
C LYS A 319 12.85 8.68 -9.46
N LYS A 320 14.09 8.78 -9.95
CA LYS A 320 15.19 7.93 -9.46
C LYS A 320 15.47 8.17 -7.98
N LEU A 321 15.54 9.42 -7.55
CA LEU A 321 15.83 9.79 -6.16
C LEU A 321 14.70 9.39 -5.20
N SER A 322 13.45 9.40 -5.65
CA SER A 322 12.25 9.11 -4.85
C SER A 322 12.16 7.68 -4.32
N ILE A 323 13.05 6.78 -4.75
CA ILE A 323 13.11 5.40 -4.24
C ILE A 323 13.62 5.38 -2.78
N PHE A 324 14.44 6.35 -2.39
CA PHE A 324 15.00 6.44 -1.03
C PHE A 324 14.14 7.31 -0.11
N LEU A 325 13.86 6.82 1.10
CA LEU A 325 12.95 7.45 2.04
C LEU A 325 13.36 8.89 2.38
N GLU A 326 14.64 9.14 2.61
CA GLU A 326 15.11 10.45 3.03
C GLU A 326 14.99 11.51 1.93
N ASN A 327 14.95 11.10 0.66
CA ASN A 327 14.68 12.00 -0.45
C ASN A 327 13.19 12.34 -0.56
N LYS A 328 12.28 11.43 -0.19
CA LYS A 328 10.83 11.68 -0.22
C LYS A 328 10.43 12.82 0.72
N ASN A 329 11.06 12.91 1.89
CA ASN A 329 10.81 13.97 2.87
C ASN A 329 11.13 15.37 2.30
N ASP A 330 12.22 15.48 1.54
CA ASP A 330 12.61 16.74 0.87
C ASP A 330 11.70 17.08 -0.33
N MET A 331 10.88 16.13 -0.79
CA MET A 331 9.96 16.28 -1.92
C MET A 331 8.54 16.69 -1.51
N PHE A 332 8.31 17.12 -0.27
CA PHE A 332 6.97 17.46 0.22
C PHE A 332 6.20 18.49 -0.65
N VAL A 333 6.89 19.55 -1.12
CA VAL A 333 6.29 20.64 -1.94
C VAL A 333 6.03 20.21 -3.40
N LEU A 334 6.48 19.01 -3.78
CA LEU A 334 6.45 18.52 -5.17
C LEU A 334 5.04 18.31 -5.70
N ASN A 335 4.10 17.84 -4.88
CA ASN A 335 2.75 17.48 -5.32
C ASN A 335 1.98 18.66 -5.95
N ILE A 336 2.14 19.86 -5.40
CA ILE A 336 1.52 21.09 -5.94
C ILE A 336 2.06 21.39 -7.34
N LYS A 337 3.36 21.18 -7.57
CA LYS A 337 3.99 21.40 -8.87
C LYS A 337 3.60 20.32 -9.87
N LEU A 338 3.55 19.06 -9.44
CA LEU A 338 3.10 17.95 -10.29
C LEU A 338 1.65 18.07 -10.70
N ALA A 339 0.78 18.65 -9.86
CA ALA A 339 -0.60 18.94 -10.23
C ALA A 339 -0.71 19.82 -11.48
N ARG A 340 0.26 20.70 -11.78
CA ARG A 340 0.28 21.48 -13.02
C ARG A 340 0.64 20.66 -14.27
N LEU A 341 1.36 19.55 -14.09
CA LEU A 341 1.84 18.69 -15.17
C LEU A 341 0.87 17.52 -15.46
N VAL A 342 -0.21 17.39 -14.70
CA VAL A 342 -1.19 16.31 -14.85
C VAL A 342 -2.61 16.91 -15.05
N PRO A 343 -3.28 16.63 -16.18
CA PRO A 343 -2.77 15.99 -17.39
C PRO A 343 -1.87 16.94 -18.23
N CYS A 344 -1.00 16.39 -19.08
CA CYS A 344 -0.29 17.13 -20.13
C CYS A 344 -0.28 16.33 -21.45
N GLU A 345 -0.06 17.02 -22.58
CA GLU A 345 -0.09 16.40 -23.92
C GLU A 345 1.15 15.53 -24.17
N HIS A 346 2.32 15.94 -23.68
CA HIS A 346 3.57 15.21 -23.82
C HIS A 346 3.53 13.88 -23.06
N GLN A 347 3.37 12.77 -23.79
CA GLN A 347 3.15 11.44 -23.21
C GLN A 347 4.26 10.96 -22.28
N GLU A 348 5.54 11.16 -22.63
CA GLU A 348 6.65 10.69 -21.78
C GLU A 348 6.77 11.51 -20.49
N LEU A 349 6.47 12.81 -20.55
CA LEU A 349 6.41 13.71 -19.39
C LEU A 349 5.29 13.29 -18.45
N LEU A 350 4.08 13.07 -18.98
CA LEU A 350 2.95 12.56 -18.22
C LEU A 350 3.29 11.21 -17.57
N SER A 351 3.81 10.26 -18.33
CA SER A 351 4.20 8.94 -17.83
C SER A 351 5.24 9.04 -16.70
N THR A 352 6.23 9.91 -16.84
CA THR A 352 7.28 10.10 -15.83
C THR A 352 6.73 10.78 -14.58
N ALA A 353 5.85 11.77 -14.74
CA ALA A 353 5.14 12.42 -13.64
C ALA A 353 4.28 11.42 -12.85
N LEU A 354 3.51 10.57 -13.54
CA LEU A 354 2.68 9.54 -12.89
C LEU A 354 3.54 8.49 -12.16
N ARG A 355 4.67 8.05 -12.74
CA ARG A 355 5.58 7.12 -12.05
C ARG A 355 6.20 7.74 -10.80
N LEU A 356 6.53 9.02 -10.84
CA LEU A 356 6.99 9.75 -9.65
C LEU A 356 5.87 9.85 -8.61
N LEU A 357 4.64 10.22 -9.01
CA LEU A 357 3.48 10.20 -8.11
C LEU A 357 3.25 8.82 -7.50
N LEU A 358 3.38 7.75 -8.27
CA LEU A 358 3.27 6.38 -7.77
C LEU A 358 4.30 6.11 -6.66
N ASN A 359 5.57 6.45 -6.89
CA ASN A 359 6.62 6.28 -5.87
C ASN A 359 6.32 7.07 -4.57
N LEU A 360 5.78 8.28 -4.70
CA LEU A 360 5.43 9.15 -3.57
C LEU A 360 4.17 8.67 -2.84
N SER A 361 3.23 8.05 -3.55
CA SER A 361 1.92 7.62 -3.01
C SER A 361 2.01 6.48 -1.99
N PHE A 362 3.15 5.80 -1.88
CA PHE A 362 3.41 4.85 -0.79
C PHE A 362 3.44 5.54 0.58
N ASP A 363 3.75 6.83 0.65
CA ASP A 363 3.77 7.60 1.89
C ASP A 363 2.40 8.22 2.21
N THR A 364 1.86 7.93 3.39
CA THR A 364 0.54 8.39 3.84
C THR A 364 0.41 9.92 3.89
N SER A 365 1.45 10.63 4.32
CA SER A 365 1.43 12.10 4.37
C SER A 365 1.41 12.67 2.96
N LEU A 366 2.24 12.15 2.05
CA LEU A 366 2.27 12.61 0.66
C LEU A 366 0.98 12.32 -0.08
N ARG A 367 0.26 11.22 0.21
CA ARG A 367 -1.10 10.99 -0.35
C ARG A 367 -2.06 12.12 0.02
N GLY A 368 -2.07 12.54 1.28
CA GLY A 368 -2.89 13.68 1.71
C GLY A 368 -2.57 14.97 0.94
N HIS A 369 -1.29 15.23 0.69
CA HIS A 369 -0.86 16.37 -0.10
C HIS A 369 -1.24 16.26 -1.58
N MET A 370 -1.26 15.04 -2.16
CA MET A 370 -1.75 14.84 -3.52
C MET A 370 -3.22 15.22 -3.64
N VAL A 371 -4.04 14.77 -2.69
CA VAL A 371 -5.47 15.07 -2.66
C VAL A 371 -5.69 16.58 -2.48
N GLN A 372 -5.00 17.22 -1.53
CA GLN A 372 -5.06 18.67 -1.33
C GLN A 372 -4.59 19.48 -2.56
N ALA A 373 -3.62 18.98 -3.31
CA ALA A 373 -3.15 19.60 -4.55
C ALA A 373 -4.12 19.39 -5.74
N GLY A 374 -5.26 18.71 -5.54
CA GLY A 374 -6.25 18.46 -6.58
C GLY A 374 -5.87 17.36 -7.57
N LEU A 375 -4.92 16.49 -7.23
CA LEU A 375 -4.48 15.41 -8.13
C LEU A 375 -5.51 14.30 -8.29
N LEU A 376 -6.37 14.05 -7.31
CA LEU A 376 -7.38 12.97 -7.36
C LEU A 376 -8.30 13.07 -8.61
N PRO A 377 -8.99 14.20 -8.88
CA PRO A 377 -9.81 14.32 -10.10
C PRO A 377 -8.96 14.30 -11.38
N LYS A 378 -7.74 14.87 -11.35
CA LYS A 378 -6.82 14.90 -12.51
C LYS A 378 -6.30 13.51 -12.89
N VAL A 379 -6.04 12.64 -11.91
CA VAL A 379 -5.62 11.26 -12.16
C VAL A 379 -6.82 10.41 -12.57
N SER A 380 -8.00 10.67 -12.00
CA SER A 380 -9.25 9.99 -12.37
C SER A 380 -9.64 10.20 -13.83
N SER A 381 -9.37 11.39 -14.40
CA SER A 381 -9.65 11.65 -15.83
C SER A 381 -8.71 10.91 -16.79
N LEU A 382 -7.61 10.32 -16.28
CA LEU A 382 -6.64 9.56 -17.08
C LEU A 382 -6.97 8.06 -17.21
N LEU A 383 -8.01 7.57 -16.52
CA LEU A 383 -8.46 6.18 -16.62
C LEU A 383 -8.89 5.79 -18.05
N GLY A 384 -9.37 6.75 -18.84
CA GLY A 384 -9.70 6.55 -20.26
C GLY A 384 -8.50 6.41 -21.21
N ASN A 385 -7.27 6.74 -20.77
CA ASN A 385 -6.10 6.93 -21.65
C ASN A 385 -5.10 5.76 -21.58
N GLN A 386 -3.99 5.86 -22.32
CA GLN A 386 -2.89 4.87 -22.31
C GLN A 386 -2.21 4.74 -20.93
N SER A 387 -2.34 5.74 -20.06
CA SER A 387 -1.75 5.75 -18.70
C SER A 387 -2.64 5.11 -17.62
N ARG A 388 -3.70 4.41 -18.03
CA ARG A 388 -4.72 3.83 -17.14
C ARG A 388 -4.16 3.03 -15.97
N GLN A 389 -3.20 2.13 -16.23
CA GLN A 389 -2.67 1.24 -15.18
C GLN A 389 -2.00 2.03 -14.05
N LEU A 390 -1.09 2.96 -14.38
CA LEU A 390 -0.46 3.85 -13.40
C LEU A 390 -1.49 4.69 -12.64
N SER A 391 -2.51 5.20 -13.34
CA SER A 391 -3.61 5.93 -12.71
C SER A 391 -4.38 5.06 -11.71
N MET A 392 -4.70 3.81 -12.05
CA MET A 392 -5.35 2.87 -11.13
C MET A 392 -4.49 2.59 -9.90
N CYS A 393 -3.18 2.35 -10.06
CA CYS A 393 -2.29 2.12 -8.92
C CYS A 393 -2.21 3.32 -7.96
N ILE A 394 -2.12 4.54 -8.50
CA ILE A 394 -2.09 5.77 -7.68
C ILE A 394 -3.43 5.95 -6.95
N LEU A 395 -4.55 5.78 -7.66
CA LEU A 395 -5.89 5.89 -7.08
C LEU A 395 -6.13 4.80 -6.03
N TYR A 396 -5.63 3.59 -6.25
CA TYR A 396 -5.64 2.51 -5.26
C TYR A 396 -4.94 2.94 -3.98
N HIS A 397 -3.69 3.42 -4.06
CA HIS A 397 -2.98 3.91 -2.88
C HIS A 397 -3.74 5.03 -2.15
N ILE A 398 -4.36 5.96 -2.89
CA ILE A 398 -5.19 7.01 -2.27
C ILE A 398 -6.43 6.41 -1.59
N SER A 399 -7.07 5.42 -2.21
CA SER A 399 -8.27 4.76 -1.68
C SER A 399 -8.01 3.93 -0.41
N VAL A 400 -6.76 3.53 -0.13
CA VAL A 400 -6.39 2.85 1.12
C VAL A 400 -6.70 3.73 2.33
N ASP A 401 -6.60 5.05 2.20
CA ASP A 401 -6.86 6.00 3.30
C ASP A 401 -8.36 6.36 3.37
N ASP A 402 -9.03 5.94 4.45
CA ASP A 402 -10.47 6.16 4.65
C ASP A 402 -10.87 7.64 4.55
N ARG A 403 -9.99 8.56 4.96
CA ARG A 403 -10.23 10.01 4.95
C ARG A 403 -10.50 10.54 3.55
N PHE A 404 -9.99 9.89 2.51
CA PHE A 404 -10.09 10.34 1.13
C PHE A 404 -11.11 9.53 0.31
N LYS A 405 -11.61 8.39 0.80
CA LYS A 405 -12.55 7.53 0.05
C LYS A 405 -13.79 8.29 -0.40
N SER A 406 -14.40 9.12 0.47
CA SER A 406 -15.60 9.89 0.12
C SER A 406 -15.39 10.89 -1.02
N MET A 407 -14.17 11.38 -1.22
CA MET A 407 -13.85 12.37 -2.26
C MET A 407 -13.89 11.76 -3.68
N PHE A 408 -13.87 10.43 -3.80
CA PHE A 408 -14.04 9.77 -5.09
C PHE A 408 -15.45 9.94 -5.65
N ALA A 409 -16.46 10.08 -4.78
CA ALA A 409 -17.84 10.31 -5.16
C ALA A 409 -18.03 11.64 -5.93
N ASP A 410 -17.15 12.61 -5.70
CA ASP A 410 -17.17 13.92 -6.37
C ASP A 410 -16.46 13.91 -7.74
N THR A 411 -16.07 12.72 -8.23
CA THR A 411 -15.32 12.57 -9.49
C THR A 411 -15.91 11.50 -10.40
N ASP A 412 -15.51 11.53 -11.68
CA ASP A 412 -15.88 10.50 -12.65
C ASP A 412 -15.09 9.18 -12.49
N CYS A 413 -14.38 8.98 -11.37
CA CYS A 413 -13.60 7.77 -11.13
C CYS A 413 -14.49 6.52 -11.11
N ILE A 414 -15.48 6.48 -10.20
CA ILE A 414 -16.35 5.32 -10.02
C ILE A 414 -17.13 4.97 -11.29
N PRO A 415 -17.79 5.92 -12.00
CA PRO A 415 -18.46 5.62 -13.26
C PRO A 415 -17.53 5.01 -14.32
N GLN A 416 -16.28 5.48 -14.41
CA GLN A 416 -15.29 4.94 -15.34
C GLN A 416 -14.86 3.52 -14.94
N LEU A 417 -14.61 3.26 -13.66
CA LEU A 417 -14.25 1.93 -13.15
C LEU A 417 -15.38 0.93 -13.39
N MET A 418 -16.63 1.30 -13.08
CA MET A 418 -17.78 0.41 -13.31
C MET A 418 -17.98 0.10 -14.79
N LYS A 419 -17.77 1.08 -15.68
CA LYS A 419 -17.77 0.84 -17.13
C LYS A 419 -16.71 -0.19 -17.54
N MET A 420 -15.52 -0.15 -16.94
CA MET A 420 -14.46 -1.13 -17.19
C MET A 420 -14.81 -2.52 -16.66
N VAL A 421 -15.36 -2.59 -15.45
CA VAL A 421 -15.85 -3.85 -14.85
C VAL A 421 -16.90 -4.51 -15.75
N TYR A 422 -17.85 -3.73 -16.29
CA TYR A 422 -18.88 -4.26 -17.19
C TYR A 422 -18.33 -4.65 -18.56
N ALA A 423 -17.35 -3.91 -19.09
CA ALA A 423 -16.72 -4.22 -20.37
C ALA A 423 -15.91 -5.53 -20.33
N CYS A 424 -15.43 -5.95 -19.15
CA CYS A 424 -14.66 -7.18 -18.96
C CYS A 424 -15.48 -8.46 -19.22
N GLY A 425 -16.82 -8.40 -19.14
CA GLY A 425 -17.69 -9.52 -19.54
C GLY A 425 -17.51 -10.79 -18.70
N GLU A 426 -16.80 -11.79 -19.23
CA GLU A 426 -16.42 -13.04 -18.55
C GLU A 426 -14.90 -13.25 -18.47
N GLU A 427 -14.12 -12.28 -18.97
CA GLU A 427 -12.67 -12.34 -18.92
C GLU A 427 -12.16 -12.13 -17.48
N LYS A 428 -10.91 -12.54 -17.23
CA LYS A 428 -10.24 -12.26 -15.96
C LYS A 428 -10.08 -10.75 -15.80
N MET A 429 -10.54 -10.24 -14.67
CA MET A 429 -10.46 -8.82 -14.34
C MET A 429 -9.07 -8.44 -13.87
N ASP A 430 -8.61 -7.25 -14.26
CA ASP A 430 -7.34 -6.69 -13.80
C ASP A 430 -7.35 -6.53 -12.28
N VAL A 431 -6.27 -6.95 -11.62
CA VAL A 431 -6.17 -6.95 -10.15
C VAL A 431 -6.26 -5.53 -9.61
N GLU A 432 -5.60 -4.58 -10.28
CA GLU A 432 -5.63 -3.16 -9.90
C GLU A 432 -7.03 -2.55 -9.99
N LEU A 433 -7.84 -2.98 -10.98
CA LEU A 433 -9.21 -2.51 -11.15
C LEU A 433 -10.09 -2.98 -9.99
N ILE A 434 -10.08 -4.29 -9.70
CA ILE A 434 -10.95 -4.85 -8.66
C ILE A 434 -10.51 -4.43 -7.27
N SER A 435 -9.21 -4.37 -6.98
CA SER A 435 -8.70 -3.91 -5.69
C SER A 435 -9.09 -2.46 -5.40
N LEU A 436 -9.04 -1.58 -6.40
CA LEU A 436 -9.55 -0.22 -6.26
C LEU A 436 -11.06 -0.21 -6.01
N CYS A 437 -11.85 -1.01 -6.75
CA CYS A 437 -13.29 -1.07 -6.56
C CYS A 437 -13.69 -1.61 -5.16
N ILE A 438 -12.97 -2.62 -4.64
CA ILE A 438 -13.18 -3.16 -3.29
C ILE A 438 -12.98 -2.05 -2.23
N ASN A 439 -11.88 -1.30 -2.32
CA ASN A 439 -11.61 -0.20 -1.39
C ASN A 439 -12.67 0.90 -1.49
N LEU A 440 -13.08 1.27 -2.69
CA LEU A 440 -14.09 2.31 -2.88
C LEU A 440 -15.47 1.87 -2.40
N ALA A 441 -15.83 0.59 -2.54
CA ALA A 441 -17.07 0.03 -2.03
C ALA A 441 -17.17 0.11 -0.50
N ALA A 442 -16.04 0.21 0.23
CA ALA A 442 -16.03 0.37 1.68
C ALA A 442 -16.48 1.76 2.18
N ASN A 443 -16.87 2.68 1.29
CA ASN A 443 -17.42 3.99 1.65
C ASN A 443 -18.87 4.17 1.20
N ARG A 444 -19.71 4.69 2.08
CA ARG A 444 -21.17 4.85 1.85
C ARG A 444 -21.52 5.67 0.60
N SER A 445 -20.85 6.80 0.38
CA SER A 445 -21.13 7.68 -0.77
C SER A 445 -20.75 7.00 -2.09
N ASN A 446 -19.61 6.33 -2.11
CA ASN A 446 -19.13 5.58 -3.28
C ASN A 446 -20.01 4.37 -3.57
N ALA A 447 -20.40 3.62 -2.53
CA ALA A 447 -21.28 2.46 -2.64
C ALA A 447 -22.62 2.82 -3.29
N LYS A 448 -23.17 4.00 -2.96
CA LYS A 448 -24.38 4.50 -3.61
C LYS A 448 -24.18 4.62 -5.13
N ILE A 449 -23.09 5.23 -5.58
CA ILE A 449 -22.78 5.41 -7.01
C ILE A 449 -22.53 4.06 -7.71
N ILE A 450 -21.81 3.14 -7.07
CA ILE A 450 -21.57 1.78 -7.60
C ILE A 450 -22.89 1.03 -7.82
N CYS A 451 -23.84 1.19 -6.91
CA CYS A 451 -25.14 0.53 -6.96
C CYS A 451 -26.19 1.27 -7.82
N GLU A 452 -25.86 2.41 -8.43
CA GLU A 452 -26.82 3.17 -9.25
C GLU A 452 -27.34 2.34 -10.43
N GLY A 453 -28.64 2.49 -10.72
CA GLY A 453 -29.31 1.75 -11.80
C GLY A 453 -29.31 0.24 -11.56
N ASN A 454 -28.70 -0.52 -12.46
CA ASN A 454 -28.59 -1.98 -12.38
C ASN A 454 -27.23 -2.45 -11.82
N GLY A 455 -26.47 -1.56 -11.16
CA GLY A 455 -25.08 -1.82 -10.81
C GLY A 455 -24.88 -3.06 -9.95
N LEU A 456 -25.60 -3.17 -8.83
CA LEU A 456 -25.55 -4.34 -7.93
C LEU A 456 -25.98 -5.62 -8.66
N LYS A 457 -27.09 -5.57 -9.40
CA LYS A 457 -27.62 -6.73 -10.15
C LYS A 457 -26.62 -7.29 -11.15
N MET A 458 -25.87 -6.41 -11.85
CA MET A 458 -24.83 -6.83 -12.79
C MET A 458 -23.63 -7.46 -12.07
N LEU A 459 -23.20 -6.89 -10.93
CA LEU A 459 -22.13 -7.43 -10.10
C LEU A 459 -22.50 -8.81 -9.55
N MET A 460 -23.69 -8.94 -8.95
CA MET A 460 -24.22 -10.21 -8.44
C MET A 460 -24.23 -11.30 -9.51
N LYS A 461 -24.79 -10.99 -10.69
CA LYS A 461 -24.83 -11.94 -11.81
C LYS A 461 -23.43 -12.41 -12.23
N ARG A 462 -22.45 -11.50 -12.26
CA ARG A 462 -21.06 -11.83 -12.62
C ARG A 462 -20.41 -12.70 -11.53
N ALA A 463 -20.49 -12.25 -10.27
CA ALA A 463 -19.89 -12.94 -9.13
C ALA A 463 -20.40 -14.38 -9.00
N LEU A 464 -21.71 -14.58 -9.04
CA LEU A 464 -22.33 -15.90 -8.93
C LEU A 464 -22.03 -16.79 -10.14
N LYS A 465 -22.05 -16.24 -11.35
CA LYS A 465 -21.76 -17.01 -12.57
C LYS A 465 -20.32 -17.49 -12.63
N LEU A 466 -19.36 -16.64 -12.25
CA LEU A 466 -17.94 -16.92 -12.37
C LEU A 466 -17.30 -17.42 -11.07
N LYS A 467 -18.06 -17.43 -9.97
CA LYS A 467 -17.55 -17.70 -8.61
C LYS A 467 -16.36 -16.78 -8.27
N ASP A 468 -16.48 -15.50 -8.65
CA ASP A 468 -15.42 -14.51 -8.52
C ASP A 468 -15.39 -13.93 -7.10
N VAL A 469 -14.46 -14.45 -6.28
CA VAL A 469 -14.29 -14.08 -4.87
C VAL A 469 -14.03 -12.58 -4.69
N LEU A 470 -13.26 -11.93 -5.58
CA LEU A 470 -12.92 -10.51 -5.44
C LEU A 470 -14.11 -9.61 -5.78
N VAL A 471 -14.93 -9.99 -6.77
CA VAL A 471 -16.20 -9.30 -7.02
C VAL A 471 -17.15 -9.50 -5.84
N MET A 472 -17.20 -10.70 -5.27
CA MET A 472 -18.05 -10.97 -4.10
C MET A 472 -17.61 -10.18 -2.86
N LYS A 473 -16.30 -10.02 -2.64
CA LYS A 473 -15.71 -9.15 -1.61
C LYS A 473 -16.10 -7.68 -1.81
N MET A 474 -16.09 -7.20 -3.05
CA MET A 474 -16.60 -5.87 -3.38
C MET A 474 -18.09 -5.74 -3.02
N ILE A 475 -18.90 -6.75 -3.35
CA ILE A 475 -20.33 -6.79 -3.05
C ILE A 475 -20.58 -6.82 -1.54
N ARG A 476 -19.81 -7.59 -0.77
CA ARG A 476 -19.84 -7.61 0.69
C ARG A 476 -19.59 -6.22 1.27
N ASN A 477 -18.61 -5.50 0.74
CA ASN A 477 -18.36 -4.11 1.14
C ASN A 477 -19.53 -3.17 0.81
N LEU A 478 -20.31 -3.44 -0.24
CA LEU A 478 -21.52 -2.67 -0.53
C LEU A 478 -22.64 -2.95 0.47
N SER A 479 -22.76 -4.19 0.96
CA SER A 479 -23.85 -4.61 1.86
C SER A 479 -23.72 -4.05 3.27
N GLN A 480 -22.52 -3.67 3.73
CA GLN A 480 -22.33 -3.12 5.07
C GLN A 480 -23.04 -1.77 5.29
N HIS A 481 -23.27 -1.00 4.22
CA HIS A 481 -23.76 0.38 4.32
C HIS A 481 -25.28 0.45 4.52
N ASN A 482 -25.71 1.13 5.58
CA ASN A 482 -27.13 1.37 5.85
C ASN A 482 -27.80 2.34 4.87
N GLY A 483 -29.11 2.16 4.66
CA GLY A 483 -29.96 3.00 3.81
C GLY A 483 -30.43 2.31 2.53
N PRO A 484 -30.79 3.07 1.48
CA PRO A 484 -31.40 2.52 0.27
C PRO A 484 -30.53 1.49 -0.47
N THR A 485 -29.21 1.55 -0.31
CA THR A 485 -28.29 0.57 -0.93
C THR A 485 -28.49 -0.84 -0.36
N LYS A 486 -28.72 -0.94 0.97
CA LYS A 486 -28.91 -2.25 1.63
C LYS A 486 -30.21 -2.93 1.18
N SER A 487 -31.28 -2.18 0.96
CA SER A 487 -32.55 -2.75 0.46
C SER A 487 -32.46 -3.35 -0.95
N LEU A 488 -31.46 -2.98 -1.76
CA LEU A 488 -31.25 -3.58 -3.08
C LEU A 488 -30.84 -5.05 -3.01
N PHE A 489 -30.34 -5.52 -1.86
CA PHE A 489 -29.96 -6.91 -1.67
C PHE A 489 -31.15 -7.85 -1.46
N LEU A 490 -32.36 -7.33 -1.21
CA LEU A 490 -33.55 -8.14 -0.93
C LEU A 490 -33.81 -9.17 -2.04
N ASP A 491 -33.69 -8.75 -3.30
CA ASP A 491 -33.89 -9.60 -4.49
C ASP A 491 -32.79 -10.68 -4.66
N HIS A 492 -31.72 -10.61 -3.87
CA HIS A 492 -30.52 -11.43 -4.00
C HIS A 492 -30.25 -12.32 -2.79
N VAL A 493 -31.05 -12.23 -1.72
CA VAL A 493 -30.87 -13.05 -0.50
C VAL A 493 -30.89 -14.53 -0.82
N GLY A 494 -31.86 -14.97 -1.62
CA GLY A 494 -31.97 -16.38 -2.03
C GLY A 494 -30.80 -16.86 -2.89
N ASP A 495 -30.34 -16.02 -3.82
CA ASP A 495 -29.19 -16.33 -4.68
C ASP A 495 -27.91 -16.55 -3.84
N LEU A 496 -27.71 -15.72 -2.81
CA LEU A 496 -26.58 -15.81 -1.88
C LEU A 496 -26.70 -17.02 -0.95
N ALA A 497 -27.88 -17.25 -0.37
CA ALA A 497 -28.13 -18.37 0.52
C ALA A 497 -27.91 -19.72 -0.18
N ALA A 498 -28.25 -19.80 -1.47
CA ALA A 498 -28.00 -20.98 -2.30
C ALA A 498 -26.50 -21.33 -2.46
N GLN A 499 -25.59 -20.39 -2.20
CA GLN A 499 -24.14 -20.62 -2.31
C GLN A 499 -23.53 -21.17 -1.01
N ILE A 500 -24.28 -21.19 0.10
CA ILE A 500 -23.77 -21.66 1.39
C ILE A 500 -23.87 -23.19 1.42
N SER A 501 -22.79 -23.87 1.04
CA SER A 501 -22.70 -25.34 1.07
C SER A 501 -21.25 -25.79 1.20
N GLU A 502 -21.03 -27.06 1.56
CA GLU A 502 -19.69 -27.66 1.63
C GLU A 502 -19.08 -27.95 0.25
N ASP A 503 -19.89 -27.95 -0.81
CA ASP A 503 -19.43 -28.22 -2.19
C ASP A 503 -18.77 -26.99 -2.84
N GLU A 504 -18.97 -25.82 -2.26
CA GLU A 504 -18.46 -24.54 -2.75
C GLU A 504 -17.11 -24.20 -2.08
N ALA A 505 -16.28 -23.41 -2.77
CA ALA A 505 -14.99 -22.99 -2.23
C ALA A 505 -15.19 -22.10 -0.99
N GLU A 506 -14.50 -22.40 0.12
CA GLU A 506 -14.66 -21.69 1.40
C GLU A 506 -14.48 -20.18 1.25
N GLU A 507 -13.47 -19.72 0.50
CA GLU A 507 -13.24 -18.29 0.19
C GLU A 507 -14.47 -17.60 -0.43
N PHE A 508 -15.22 -18.30 -1.30
CA PHE A 508 -16.42 -17.74 -1.91
C PHE A 508 -17.62 -17.78 -0.96
N VAL A 509 -17.72 -18.84 -0.16
CA VAL A 509 -18.76 -18.98 0.88
C VAL A 509 -18.60 -17.90 1.94
N ILE A 510 -17.36 -17.59 2.38
CA ILE A 510 -17.04 -16.51 3.32
C ILE A 510 -17.65 -15.18 2.83
N GLU A 511 -17.42 -14.82 1.57
CA GLU A 511 -17.93 -13.55 1.04
C GLU A 511 -19.46 -13.55 0.88
N CYS A 512 -20.07 -14.68 0.52
CA CYS A 512 -21.53 -14.81 0.43
C CYS A 512 -22.19 -14.73 1.81
N LEU A 513 -21.65 -15.46 2.78
CA LEU A 513 -22.14 -15.53 4.16
C LEU A 513 -21.96 -14.17 4.85
N GLY A 514 -20.79 -13.55 4.73
CA GLY A 514 -20.55 -12.20 5.24
C GLY A 514 -21.41 -11.14 4.56
N THR A 515 -21.76 -11.33 3.29
CA THR A 515 -22.73 -10.44 2.61
C THR A 515 -24.11 -10.54 3.25
N LEU A 516 -24.60 -11.76 3.54
CA LEU A 516 -25.88 -12.00 4.23
C LEU A 516 -25.86 -11.49 5.67
N ALA A 517 -24.76 -11.71 6.40
CA ALA A 517 -24.60 -11.27 7.77
C ALA A 517 -24.66 -9.73 7.92
N ASN A 518 -24.30 -8.98 6.87
CA ASN A 518 -24.47 -7.52 6.86
C ASN A 518 -25.93 -7.04 6.70
N LEU A 519 -26.87 -7.92 6.32
CA LEU A 519 -28.23 -7.55 5.92
C LEU A 519 -29.18 -7.44 7.13
N THR A 520 -29.22 -6.26 7.71
CA THR A 520 -30.23 -5.86 8.70
C THR A 520 -31.41 -5.13 8.02
N ILE A 521 -32.11 -5.83 7.12
CA ILE A 521 -33.24 -5.28 6.35
C ILE A 521 -34.55 -5.52 7.13
N PRO A 522 -35.35 -4.47 7.44
CA PRO A 522 -36.67 -4.65 8.03
C PRO A 522 -37.57 -5.53 7.14
N ASP A 523 -38.41 -6.36 7.77
CA ASP A 523 -39.37 -7.26 7.09
C ASP A 523 -38.76 -8.40 6.25
N LEU A 524 -37.44 -8.63 6.32
CA LEU A 524 -36.82 -9.82 5.75
C LEU A 524 -37.15 -11.05 6.63
N ASP A 525 -37.83 -12.04 6.07
CA ASP A 525 -38.16 -13.29 6.77
C ASP A 525 -36.94 -14.24 6.79
N TRP A 526 -36.03 -14.03 7.74
CA TRP A 526 -34.87 -14.91 7.91
C TRP A 526 -35.28 -16.35 8.24
N ALA A 527 -36.42 -16.57 8.90
CA ALA A 527 -36.86 -17.91 9.24
C ALA A 527 -37.28 -18.72 8.00
N LEU A 528 -37.83 -18.07 6.98
CA LEU A 528 -38.08 -18.67 5.68
C LEU A 528 -36.75 -19.02 4.99
N VAL A 529 -35.80 -18.09 4.94
CA VAL A 529 -34.48 -18.29 4.29
C VAL A 529 -33.73 -19.47 4.94
N LEU A 530 -33.64 -19.49 6.27
CA LEU A 530 -32.97 -20.56 7.01
C LEU A 530 -33.58 -21.94 6.73
N LYS A 531 -34.90 -22.02 6.51
CA LYS A 531 -35.61 -23.27 6.20
C LYS A 531 -35.46 -23.69 4.74
N GLU A 532 -35.67 -22.77 3.81
CA GLU A 532 -35.67 -23.06 2.37
C GLU A 532 -34.30 -23.54 1.90
N TYR A 533 -33.23 -22.96 2.43
CA TYR A 533 -31.84 -23.30 2.09
C TYR A 533 -31.18 -24.25 3.10
N ASN A 534 -31.92 -24.78 4.08
CA ASN A 534 -31.43 -25.70 5.10
C ASN A 534 -30.12 -25.23 5.77
N LEU A 535 -30.08 -23.96 6.19
CA LEU A 535 -28.86 -23.34 6.70
C LEU A 535 -28.56 -23.69 8.16
N VAL A 536 -29.57 -24.01 8.97
CA VAL A 536 -29.38 -24.26 10.41
C VAL A 536 -28.42 -25.44 10.68
N PRO A 537 -28.54 -26.61 10.00
CA PRO A 537 -27.56 -27.68 10.15
C PRO A 537 -26.15 -27.23 9.74
N TYR A 538 -26.01 -26.54 8.61
CA TYR A 538 -24.72 -26.03 8.13
C TYR A 538 -24.05 -25.13 9.16
N LEU A 539 -24.77 -24.11 9.67
CA LEU A 539 -24.25 -23.20 10.69
C LEU A 539 -23.80 -23.96 11.94
N LYS A 540 -24.61 -24.91 12.41
CA LYS A 540 -24.26 -25.71 13.59
C LYS A 540 -23.02 -26.57 13.36
N ASP A 541 -22.91 -27.23 12.22
CA ASP A 541 -21.79 -28.13 11.93
C ASP A 541 -20.47 -27.35 11.79
N ARG A 542 -20.52 -26.12 11.27
CA ARG A 542 -19.36 -25.21 11.16
C ARG A 542 -18.93 -24.53 12.46
N LEU A 543 -19.72 -24.60 13.54
CA LEU A 543 -19.28 -24.11 14.85
C LEU A 543 -18.33 -25.09 15.59
N LYS A 544 -18.16 -26.32 15.10
CA LYS A 544 -17.26 -27.29 15.73
C LYS A 544 -15.81 -26.82 15.55
N PRO A 545 -14.99 -26.81 16.61
CA PRO A 545 -13.58 -26.43 16.50
C PRO A 545 -12.85 -27.25 15.42
N GLY A 546 -12.15 -26.56 14.52
CA GLY A 546 -11.41 -27.19 13.41
C GLY A 546 -12.28 -27.72 12.25
N SER A 547 -13.55 -27.32 12.16
CA SER A 547 -14.44 -27.73 11.06
C SER A 547 -14.26 -26.94 9.76
N ALA A 548 -13.65 -25.76 9.82
CA ALA A 548 -13.32 -24.87 8.71
C ALA A 548 -12.16 -23.94 9.11
N GLU A 549 -11.68 -23.12 8.18
CA GLU A 549 -10.81 -21.99 8.52
C GLU A 549 -11.51 -20.99 9.44
N ASP A 550 -10.76 -20.37 10.36
CA ASP A 550 -11.29 -19.47 11.39
C ASP A 550 -12.11 -18.31 10.79
N ASP A 551 -11.69 -17.77 9.64
CA ASP A 551 -12.43 -16.73 8.92
C ASP A 551 -13.86 -17.18 8.56
N LEU A 552 -14.06 -18.42 8.10
CA LEU A 552 -15.40 -18.95 7.80
C LEU A 552 -16.22 -19.19 9.08
N ILE A 553 -15.60 -19.72 10.13
CA ILE A 553 -16.28 -19.94 11.42
C ILE A 553 -16.74 -18.60 12.00
N LEU A 554 -15.91 -17.56 11.92
CA LEU A 554 -16.27 -16.23 12.40
C LEU A 554 -17.46 -15.66 11.63
N GLU A 555 -17.48 -15.76 10.30
CA GLU A 555 -18.65 -15.34 9.51
C GLU A 555 -19.93 -16.12 9.87
N VAL A 556 -19.81 -17.41 10.22
CA VAL A 556 -20.93 -18.21 10.74
C VAL A 556 -21.46 -17.62 12.05
N VAL A 557 -20.57 -17.25 12.98
CA VAL A 557 -20.96 -16.59 14.24
C VAL A 557 -21.67 -15.25 13.99
N ILE A 558 -21.13 -14.41 13.10
CA ILE A 558 -21.74 -13.11 12.75
C ILE A 558 -23.11 -13.32 12.10
N MET A 559 -23.25 -14.30 11.21
CA MET A 559 -24.52 -14.65 10.59
C MET A 559 -25.55 -15.12 11.63
N ILE A 560 -25.14 -15.96 12.60
CA ILE A 560 -25.99 -16.39 13.72
C ILE A 560 -26.47 -15.18 14.52
N GLY A 561 -25.58 -14.23 14.84
CA GLY A 561 -25.95 -13.00 15.55
C GLY A 561 -26.98 -12.18 14.77
N THR A 562 -26.80 -12.07 13.46
CA THR A 562 -27.70 -11.34 12.55
C THR A 562 -29.10 -11.92 12.53
N VAL A 563 -29.24 -13.23 12.29
CA VAL A 563 -30.57 -13.87 12.25
C VAL A 563 -31.21 -14.00 13.62
N SER A 564 -30.42 -13.96 14.70
CA SER A 564 -30.94 -14.03 16.08
C SER A 564 -31.65 -12.76 16.53
N MET A 565 -31.66 -11.68 15.72
CA MET A 565 -32.50 -10.50 15.96
C MET A 565 -34.01 -10.82 15.83
N ASP A 566 -34.35 -11.87 15.08
CA ASP A 566 -35.73 -12.31 14.90
C ASP A 566 -36.12 -13.41 15.89
N ASP A 567 -37.23 -13.24 16.59
CA ASP A 567 -37.71 -14.17 17.62
C ASP A 567 -37.94 -15.60 17.08
N SER A 568 -38.48 -15.71 15.87
CA SER A 568 -38.73 -17.00 15.24
C SER A 568 -37.44 -17.75 14.85
N CYS A 569 -36.41 -17.02 14.45
CA CYS A 569 -35.07 -17.55 14.17
C CYS A 569 -34.38 -17.95 15.47
N ALA A 570 -34.35 -17.08 16.48
CA ALA A 570 -33.79 -17.37 17.80
C ALA A 570 -34.38 -18.67 18.38
N ALA A 571 -35.70 -18.84 18.33
CA ALA A 571 -36.36 -20.07 18.76
C ALA A 571 -35.99 -21.32 17.92
N MET A 572 -35.71 -21.16 16.62
CA MET A 572 -35.25 -22.24 15.74
C MET A 572 -33.83 -22.67 16.08
N LEU A 573 -32.93 -21.70 16.32
CA LEU A 573 -31.53 -21.94 16.67
C LEU A 573 -31.39 -22.54 18.08
N ALA A 574 -32.22 -22.13 19.04
CA ALA A 574 -32.26 -22.75 20.37
C ALA A 574 -32.55 -24.26 20.27
N LYS A 575 -33.56 -24.63 19.46
CA LYS A 575 -33.99 -26.03 19.28
C LYS A 575 -32.99 -26.90 18.53
N SER A 576 -32.12 -26.30 17.71
CA SER A 576 -31.10 -27.07 16.98
C SER A 576 -29.91 -27.47 17.86
N GLY A 577 -29.82 -26.94 19.09
CA GLY A 577 -28.67 -27.15 19.97
C GLY A 577 -27.45 -26.33 19.54
N LEU A 578 -27.67 -25.16 18.95
CA LEU A 578 -26.62 -24.25 18.50
C LEU A 578 -25.98 -23.50 19.69
N ILE A 579 -26.75 -23.16 20.72
CA ILE A 579 -26.25 -22.44 21.91
C ILE A 579 -25.13 -23.21 22.62
N PRO A 580 -25.26 -24.53 22.91
CA PRO A 580 -24.15 -25.31 23.45
C PRO A 580 -22.91 -25.33 22.54
N ALA A 581 -23.10 -25.39 21.21
CA ALA A 581 -21.99 -25.37 20.26
C ALA A 581 -21.24 -24.03 20.28
N LEU A 582 -21.94 -22.90 20.46
CA LEU A 582 -21.30 -21.59 20.66
C LEU A 582 -20.48 -21.53 21.95
N ILE A 583 -20.93 -22.17 23.03
CA ILE A 583 -20.17 -22.25 24.29
C ILE A 583 -18.92 -23.12 24.13
N GLU A 584 -19.03 -24.25 23.42
CA GLU A 584 -17.87 -25.08 23.09
C GLU A 584 -16.85 -24.31 22.25
N LEU A 585 -17.31 -23.55 21.23
CA LEU A 585 -16.45 -22.72 20.41
C LEU A 585 -15.80 -21.59 21.22
N LEU A 586 -16.57 -20.92 22.08
CA LEU A 586 -16.07 -19.87 22.97
C LEU A 586 -14.95 -20.40 23.88
N ASN A 587 -15.13 -21.60 24.44
CA ASN A 587 -14.12 -22.25 25.26
C ASN A 587 -12.87 -22.67 24.47
N ALA A 588 -13.02 -22.97 23.19
CA ALA A 588 -11.90 -23.32 22.33
C ALA A 588 -11.10 -22.08 21.87
N GLN A 589 -11.78 -20.94 21.65
CA GLN A 589 -11.22 -19.71 21.10
C GLN A 589 -11.10 -18.57 22.13
N GLN A 590 -10.89 -18.89 23.42
CA GLN A 590 -10.82 -17.88 24.50
C GLN A 590 -9.65 -16.90 24.36
N GLU A 591 -8.62 -17.24 23.59
CA GLU A 591 -7.44 -16.39 23.35
C GLU A 591 -7.64 -15.42 22.16
N ASP A 592 -8.74 -15.55 21.41
CA ASP A 592 -9.06 -14.70 20.26
C ASP A 592 -10.19 -13.71 20.62
N ASP A 593 -9.80 -12.46 20.87
CA ASP A 593 -10.70 -11.34 21.21
C ASP A 593 -11.87 -11.18 20.21
N GLU A 594 -11.66 -11.45 18.92
CA GLU A 594 -12.70 -11.26 17.91
C GLU A 594 -13.76 -12.36 18.01
N PHE A 595 -13.35 -13.63 18.17
CA PHE A 595 -14.29 -14.71 18.44
C PHE A 595 -15.07 -14.46 19.74
N VAL A 596 -14.37 -14.06 20.80
CA VAL A 596 -15.01 -13.77 22.09
C VAL A 596 -16.03 -12.64 21.92
N CYS A 597 -15.65 -11.53 21.28
CA CYS A 597 -16.52 -10.39 21.04
C CYS A 597 -17.77 -10.76 20.23
N GLN A 598 -17.61 -11.48 19.11
CA GLN A 598 -18.73 -11.87 18.26
C GLN A 598 -19.65 -12.87 18.94
N ILE A 599 -19.13 -13.89 19.63
CA ILE A 599 -19.96 -14.88 20.34
C ILE A 599 -20.73 -14.22 21.48
N VAL A 600 -20.09 -13.31 22.24
CA VAL A 600 -20.75 -12.52 23.27
C VAL A 600 -21.85 -11.64 22.67
N TYR A 601 -21.61 -11.05 21.49
CA TYR A 601 -22.64 -10.31 20.75
C TYR A 601 -23.81 -11.21 20.31
N VAL A 602 -23.55 -12.46 19.91
CA VAL A 602 -24.62 -13.44 19.66
C VAL A 602 -25.46 -13.66 20.93
N PHE A 603 -24.82 -13.86 22.09
CA PHE A 603 -25.55 -14.00 23.35
C PHE A 603 -26.35 -12.75 23.72
N TYR A 604 -25.79 -11.57 23.51
CA TYR A 604 -26.50 -10.30 23.67
C TYR A 604 -27.79 -10.27 22.85
N GLN A 605 -27.75 -10.68 21.57
CA GLN A 605 -28.97 -10.76 20.74
C GLN A 605 -29.94 -11.82 21.27
N MET A 606 -29.42 -12.99 21.62
CA MET A 606 -30.25 -14.11 22.05
C MET A 606 -30.91 -13.90 23.42
N VAL A 607 -30.36 -13.12 24.35
CA VAL A 607 -30.97 -12.94 25.69
C VAL A 607 -32.28 -12.15 25.66
N PHE A 608 -32.55 -11.39 24.59
CA PHE A 608 -33.84 -10.71 24.42
C PHE A 608 -35.00 -11.69 24.22
N HIS A 609 -34.74 -12.84 23.62
CA HIS A 609 -35.76 -13.83 23.29
C HIS A 609 -35.90 -14.88 24.40
N LYS A 610 -37.14 -15.14 24.82
CA LYS A 610 -37.41 -16.09 25.92
C LYS A 610 -36.88 -17.50 25.62
N ALA A 611 -37.08 -17.97 24.38
CA ALA A 611 -36.74 -19.33 23.97
C ALA A 611 -35.23 -19.64 24.07
N THR A 612 -34.39 -18.65 23.83
CA THR A 612 -32.92 -18.75 23.90
C THR A 612 -32.40 -18.34 25.28
N ARG A 613 -32.99 -17.32 25.92
CA ARG A 613 -32.63 -16.89 27.28
C ARG A 613 -32.74 -18.02 28.29
N ASP A 614 -33.82 -18.80 28.25
CA ASP A 614 -33.98 -19.95 29.15
C ASP A 614 -32.82 -20.95 29.00
N VAL A 615 -32.39 -21.25 27.77
CA VAL A 615 -31.27 -22.16 27.50
C VAL A 615 -29.95 -21.56 27.97
N ILE A 616 -29.68 -20.29 27.64
CA ILE A 616 -28.44 -19.61 28.04
C ILE A 616 -28.30 -19.58 29.57
N VAL A 617 -29.37 -19.22 30.29
CA VAL A 617 -29.32 -19.01 31.75
C VAL A 617 -29.35 -20.32 32.53
N LYS A 618 -30.12 -21.31 32.09
CA LYS A 618 -30.36 -22.55 32.86
C LYS A 618 -29.53 -23.73 32.40
N ASP A 619 -29.26 -23.83 31.10
CA ASP A 619 -28.66 -25.03 30.50
C ASP A 619 -27.18 -24.82 30.13
N THR A 620 -26.61 -23.62 30.37
CA THR A 620 -25.21 -23.32 30.04
C THR A 620 -24.46 -22.57 31.15
N GLN A 621 -23.13 -22.47 31.02
CA GLN A 621 -22.26 -21.67 31.88
C GLN A 621 -22.03 -20.25 31.35
N ALA A 622 -22.80 -19.80 30.35
CA ALA A 622 -22.61 -18.49 29.72
C ALA A 622 -22.65 -17.32 30.73
N PRO A 623 -23.60 -17.26 31.71
CA PRO A 623 -23.63 -16.15 32.65
C PRO A 623 -22.38 -16.04 33.52
N ALA A 624 -21.80 -17.17 33.96
CA ALA A 624 -20.55 -17.19 34.71
C ALA A 624 -19.38 -16.68 33.86
N TYR A 625 -19.28 -17.17 32.62
CA TYR A 625 -18.23 -16.73 31.70
C TYR A 625 -18.33 -15.23 31.36
N LEU A 626 -19.55 -14.72 31.16
CA LEU A 626 -19.78 -13.30 30.92
C LEU A 626 -19.36 -12.43 32.12
N ILE A 627 -19.51 -12.93 33.36
CA ILE A 627 -19.02 -12.25 34.57
C ILE A 627 -17.49 -12.15 34.53
N ASP A 628 -16.79 -13.24 34.19
CA ASP A 628 -15.33 -13.23 34.07
C ASP A 628 -14.87 -12.21 33.01
N LEU A 629 -15.59 -12.12 31.89
CA LEU A 629 -15.32 -11.17 30.81
C LEU A 629 -15.71 -9.72 31.10
N MET A 630 -16.41 -9.43 32.20
CA MET A 630 -16.70 -8.02 32.58
C MET A 630 -15.43 -7.21 32.82
N HIS A 631 -14.32 -7.90 33.11
CA HIS A 631 -13.02 -7.32 33.41
C HIS A 631 -12.01 -7.51 32.28
N ASP A 632 -12.47 -7.90 31.09
CA ASP A 632 -11.61 -8.13 29.93
C ASP A 632 -10.81 -6.86 29.56
N ASN A 633 -9.64 -7.01 28.95
CA ASN A 633 -8.82 -5.86 28.52
C ASN A 633 -9.49 -5.07 27.37
N ASN A 634 -10.27 -5.74 26.54
CA ASN A 634 -10.97 -5.18 25.40
C ASN A 634 -12.24 -4.42 25.82
N ALA A 635 -12.32 -3.13 25.46
CA ALA A 635 -13.41 -2.26 25.88
C ALA A 635 -14.78 -2.65 25.29
N GLU A 636 -14.80 -3.19 24.06
CA GLU A 636 -16.05 -3.60 23.42
C GLU A 636 -16.59 -4.89 24.03
N ILE A 637 -15.71 -5.86 24.33
CA ILE A 637 -16.10 -7.10 25.05
C ILE A 637 -16.74 -6.72 26.38
N ARG A 638 -16.07 -5.89 27.20
CA ARG A 638 -16.63 -5.42 28.47
C ARG A 638 -18.02 -4.79 28.31
N LYS A 639 -18.19 -3.94 27.30
CA LYS A 639 -19.44 -3.23 27.05
C LYS A 639 -20.57 -4.18 26.66
N VAL A 640 -20.33 -5.10 25.74
CA VAL A 640 -21.35 -6.07 25.30
C VAL A 640 -21.66 -7.06 26.43
N CYS A 641 -20.65 -7.54 27.16
CA CYS A 641 -20.83 -8.39 28.35
C CYS A 641 -21.69 -7.70 29.41
N HIS A 642 -21.38 -6.44 29.75
CA HIS A 642 -22.11 -5.69 30.76
C HIS A 642 -23.59 -5.56 30.40
N ASN A 643 -23.88 -5.15 29.16
CA ASN A 643 -25.25 -5.02 28.65
C ASN A 643 -25.99 -6.37 28.67
N THR A 644 -25.30 -7.46 28.32
CA THR A 644 -25.88 -8.81 28.32
C THR A 644 -26.24 -9.26 29.73
N LEU A 645 -25.35 -9.02 30.69
CA LEU A 645 -25.57 -9.36 32.10
C LEU A 645 -26.67 -8.53 32.75
N ASP A 646 -26.82 -7.26 32.38
CA ASP A 646 -27.94 -6.43 32.86
C ASP A 646 -29.28 -7.02 32.43
N ILE A 647 -29.39 -7.44 31.16
CA ILE A 647 -30.58 -8.12 30.67
C ILE A 647 -30.82 -9.43 31.43
N ILE A 648 -29.78 -10.24 31.65
CA ILE A 648 -29.92 -11.50 32.41
C ILE A 648 -30.40 -11.22 33.85
N ALA A 649 -29.83 -10.21 34.52
CA ALA A 649 -30.17 -9.82 35.88
C ALA A 649 -31.63 -9.34 36.02
N GLU A 650 -32.20 -8.73 34.98
CA GLU A 650 -33.61 -8.32 34.96
C GLU A 650 -34.58 -9.52 34.88
N TYR A 651 -34.17 -10.63 34.26
CA TYR A 651 -35.05 -11.77 33.99
C TYR A 651 -34.84 -12.99 34.90
N ASP A 652 -33.71 -13.07 35.63
CA ASP A 652 -33.42 -14.16 36.58
C ASP A 652 -32.94 -13.60 37.93
N GLU A 653 -33.71 -13.86 39.00
CA GLU A 653 -33.44 -13.28 40.33
C GLU A 653 -32.16 -13.85 40.97
N GLU A 654 -31.84 -15.11 40.72
CA GLU A 654 -30.67 -15.77 41.31
C GLU A 654 -29.39 -15.23 40.67
N TRP A 655 -29.35 -15.18 39.34
CA TRP A 655 -28.26 -14.56 38.60
C TRP A 655 -28.19 -13.06 38.83
N GLY A 656 -29.33 -12.37 38.97
CA GLY A 656 -29.37 -10.95 39.28
C GLY A 656 -28.63 -10.62 40.57
N LYS A 657 -28.84 -11.40 41.65
CA LYS A 657 -28.10 -11.25 42.91
C LYS A 657 -26.59 -11.52 42.72
N LYS A 658 -26.22 -12.59 42.00
CA LYS A 658 -24.80 -12.92 41.74
C LYS A 658 -24.09 -11.83 40.95
N ILE A 659 -24.70 -11.37 39.86
CA ILE A 659 -24.16 -10.30 38.99
C ILE A 659 -24.03 -9.00 39.78
N GLN A 660 -25.02 -8.64 40.59
CA GLN A 660 -24.97 -7.44 41.43
C GLN A 660 -23.85 -7.52 42.47
N ASN A 661 -23.68 -8.67 43.12
CA ASN A 661 -22.59 -8.90 44.07
C ASN A 661 -21.22 -8.77 43.42
N GLU A 662 -21.01 -9.36 42.24
CA GLU A 662 -19.74 -9.25 41.51
C GLU A 662 -19.47 -7.82 41.02
N LYS A 663 -20.49 -7.12 40.48
CA LYS A 663 -20.39 -5.68 40.16
C LYS A 663 -20.01 -4.85 41.39
N PHE A 664 -20.59 -5.14 42.55
CA PHE A 664 -20.27 -4.47 43.82
C PHE A 664 -18.86 -4.77 44.29
N ARG A 665 -18.45 -6.05 44.30
CA ARG A 665 -17.10 -6.49 44.69
C ARG A 665 -16.04 -5.78 43.87
N TRP A 666 -16.27 -5.69 42.56
CA TRP A 666 -15.37 -5.00 41.67
C TRP A 666 -15.30 -3.49 41.95
N TYR A 667 -16.45 -2.81 41.98
CA TYR A 667 -16.49 -1.35 42.20
C TYR A 667 -15.82 -0.96 43.53
N ASN A 668 -15.93 -1.82 44.54
CA ASN A 668 -15.38 -1.60 45.87
C ASN A 668 -14.11 -2.42 46.15
N GLY A 669 -13.43 -2.98 45.14
CA GLY A 669 -12.35 -3.96 45.34
C GLY A 669 -11.21 -3.45 46.21
N GLN A 670 -10.75 -2.22 46.00
CA GLN A 670 -9.73 -1.59 46.85
C GLN A 670 -10.20 -1.40 48.30
N TRP A 671 -11.49 -1.10 48.50
CA TRP A 671 -12.06 -0.97 49.82
C TRP A 671 -12.19 -2.33 50.51
N LEU A 672 -12.61 -3.37 49.79
CA LEU A 672 -12.69 -4.75 50.29
C LEU A 672 -11.31 -5.27 50.70
N GLU A 673 -10.28 -5.05 49.89
CA GLU A 673 -8.89 -5.41 50.21
C GLU A 673 -8.38 -4.67 51.46
N MET A 674 -8.72 -3.38 51.62
CA MET A 674 -8.40 -2.62 52.83
C MET A 674 -9.15 -3.14 54.07
N VAL A 675 -10.40 -3.59 53.93
CA VAL A 675 -11.20 -4.15 55.02
C VAL A 675 -10.67 -5.54 55.42
N GLU A 676 -10.32 -6.40 54.45
CA GLU A 676 -9.69 -7.70 54.71
C GLU A 676 -8.34 -7.56 55.41
N ASN A 677 -7.48 -6.66 54.94
CA ASN A 677 -6.16 -6.45 55.53
C ASN A 677 -6.24 -5.89 56.96
N ARG A 678 -7.21 -5.02 57.26
CA ARG A 678 -7.46 -4.55 58.64
C ARG A 678 -7.90 -5.66 59.58
N LEU A 679 -8.72 -6.59 59.10
CA LEU A 679 -9.18 -7.74 59.88
C LEU A 679 -8.03 -8.71 60.15
N MET A 680 -7.10 -8.90 59.21
CA MET A 680 -5.90 -9.70 59.43
C MET A 680 -4.90 -9.04 60.39
N ASP A 681 -4.77 -7.71 60.36
CA ASP A 681 -3.93 -6.96 61.31
C ASP A 681 -4.48 -7.01 62.75
N GLU A 682 -5.81 -7.09 62.93
CA GLU A 682 -6.46 -7.25 64.24
C GLU A 682 -6.33 -8.68 64.81
N GLU A 683 -6.09 -9.71 63.98
CA GLU A 683 -5.86 -11.10 64.41
C GLU A 683 -4.38 -11.41 64.74
N GLY A 684 -3.44 -10.53 64.37
CA GLY A 684 -1.99 -10.67 64.61
C GLY A 684 -1.53 -10.29 66.03
N GLU A 685 -2.37 -9.62 66.82
CA GLU A 685 -2.09 -9.34 68.23
C GLU A 685 -2.88 -10.27 69.16
N PRO A 686 -2.23 -11.04 70.06
CA PRO A 686 -2.94 -11.81 71.07
C PRO A 686 -3.45 -10.87 72.16
N PHE A 687 -4.58 -10.20 71.92
CA PHE A 687 -5.31 -9.51 72.97
C PHE A 687 -6.17 -10.51 73.75
N VAL A 688 -5.56 -11.00 74.83
CA VAL A 688 -6.26 -11.60 75.96
C VAL A 688 -7.24 -10.56 76.52
N PHE A 689 -8.56 -10.79 76.43
CA PHE A 689 -9.54 -10.67 77.52
C PHE A 689 -10.97 -11.00 77.04
N GLY A 690 -11.61 -11.97 77.71
CA GLY A 690 -13.07 -12.07 77.82
C GLY A 690 -13.73 -13.21 77.02
N GLU A 691 -14.16 -14.25 77.75
CA GLU A 691 -14.97 -15.38 77.27
C GLU A 691 -16.31 -14.92 76.64
N ASP A 692 -16.84 -15.74 75.73
CA ASP A 692 -18.17 -15.67 75.08
C ASP A 692 -18.31 -14.90 73.75
N ARG A 693 -17.42 -15.18 72.78
CA ARG A 693 -17.84 -15.20 71.37
C ARG A 693 -17.43 -16.53 70.74
N GLU A 694 -18.44 -17.31 70.36
CA GLU A 694 -18.27 -18.46 69.49
C GLU A 694 -17.43 -18.06 68.28
N SER A 695 -16.37 -18.81 68.03
CA SER A 695 -15.57 -18.75 66.83
C SER A 695 -16.45 -19.10 65.63
N PHE A 696 -17.07 -18.09 65.03
CA PHE A 696 -17.74 -18.18 63.71
C PHE A 696 -16.68 -18.23 62.60
N ILE A 697 -15.81 -19.25 62.66
CA ILE A 697 -14.97 -19.64 61.53
C ILE A 697 -15.77 -20.64 60.73
N GLY A 698 -16.33 -20.17 59.63
CA GLY A 698 -16.97 -21.01 58.64
C GLY A 698 -17.27 -20.19 57.40
N ASP A 699 -16.27 -20.01 56.55
CA ASP A 699 -16.37 -19.92 55.08
C ASP A 699 -17.51 -19.04 54.50
N ARG A 700 -17.89 -17.96 55.21
CA ARG A 700 -18.93 -17.03 54.77
C ARG A 700 -18.32 -15.79 54.15
N ASP A 701 -18.79 -15.52 52.95
CA ASP A 701 -18.54 -14.33 52.14
C ASP A 701 -18.64 -13.06 52.99
N ILE A 702 -17.70 -12.14 52.81
CA ILE A 702 -17.65 -10.85 53.52
C ILE A 702 -18.96 -10.08 53.39
N LEU A 703 -19.63 -10.21 52.24
CA LEU A 703 -20.92 -9.55 51.98
C LEU A 703 -22.11 -10.17 52.73
N GLU A 704 -21.95 -11.37 53.30
CA GLU A 704 -22.99 -12.07 54.06
C GLU A 704 -22.88 -11.84 55.58
N ARG A 705 -21.92 -11.03 56.03
CA ARG A 705 -21.72 -10.74 57.47
C ARG A 705 -22.50 -9.47 57.89
N PRO A 706 -23.42 -9.56 58.87
CA PRO A 706 -24.19 -8.41 59.38
C PRO A 706 -23.32 -7.28 59.94
N ASP A 707 -22.10 -7.61 60.37
CA ASP A 707 -21.22 -6.73 61.13
C ASP A 707 -20.53 -5.66 60.25
N LEU A 708 -20.53 -5.83 58.93
CA LEU A 708 -19.92 -4.89 57.99
C LEU A 708 -20.72 -3.58 57.84
N PHE A 709 -22.02 -3.63 58.16
CA PHE A 709 -22.95 -2.50 58.04
C PHE A 709 -23.26 -1.80 59.37
N TYR A 710 -22.73 -2.31 60.48
CA TYR A 710 -22.91 -1.74 61.81
C TYR A 710 -21.56 -1.48 62.48
N SER A 711 -21.07 -0.24 62.41
CA SER A 711 -19.99 0.19 63.30
C SER A 711 -20.48 0.22 64.75
N ALA A 712 -19.62 -0.26 65.66
CA ALA A 712 -19.87 -0.42 67.09
C ALA A 712 -19.95 0.89 67.91
N ASP A 713 -20.38 2.00 67.31
CA ASP A 713 -20.74 3.22 68.02
C ASP A 713 -22.20 3.56 67.74
N GLY A 714 -23.08 2.93 68.53
CA GLY A 714 -24.47 3.33 68.62
C GLY A 714 -24.58 4.75 69.16
N ILE A 715 -25.03 5.67 68.31
CA ILE A 715 -26.13 6.64 68.51
C ILE A 715 -26.07 7.65 67.35
N MET A 716 -27.01 7.55 66.41
CA MET A 716 -27.50 8.71 65.66
C MET A 716 -29.01 8.78 65.86
N SER A 717 -29.44 9.89 66.42
CA SER A 717 -30.82 10.22 66.77
C SER A 717 -31.79 10.14 65.58
N ALA A 718 -33.03 9.78 65.89
CA ALA A 718 -34.18 9.95 65.01
C ALA A 718 -34.42 11.45 64.74
N ASP A 719 -33.89 11.96 63.62
CA ASP A 719 -34.53 12.79 62.59
C ASP A 719 -33.43 13.38 61.68
N GLY A 720 -33.52 13.20 60.35
CA GLY A 720 -32.57 13.79 59.39
C GLY A 720 -32.21 12.93 58.20
N ALA A 721 -32.77 13.28 57.04
CA ALA A 721 -32.59 12.67 55.73
C ALA A 721 -31.14 12.63 55.22
N ILE A 722 -30.74 11.52 54.60
CA ILE A 722 -29.95 11.49 53.35
C ILE A 722 -30.42 10.29 52.50
N SER A 723 -31.44 10.51 51.68
CA SER A 723 -31.63 9.75 50.44
C SER A 723 -31.13 10.62 49.29
N PRO A 724 -30.43 10.04 48.31
CA PRO A 724 -30.56 10.52 46.94
C PRO A 724 -31.34 9.47 46.14
N GLU A 725 -32.65 9.67 46.06
CA GLU A 725 -33.42 9.23 44.89
C GLU A 725 -32.92 10.01 43.68
N PHE A 726 -32.52 9.35 42.60
CA PHE A 726 -32.65 9.86 41.22
C PHE A 726 -32.64 8.70 40.23
N TYR A 727 -33.77 8.01 40.16
CA TYR A 727 -34.27 7.39 38.93
C TYR A 727 -35.71 7.90 38.76
N THR A 728 -35.90 8.88 37.87
CA THR A 728 -37.12 9.15 37.07
C THR A 728 -36.95 10.50 36.37
N ASP A 729 -36.63 10.47 35.08
CA ASP A 729 -37.34 11.20 34.02
C ASP A 729 -36.55 11.12 32.71
N PHE A 730 -36.86 10.10 31.92
CA PHE A 730 -36.91 10.24 30.46
C PHE A 730 -38.16 11.06 30.12
N PRO A 731 -38.07 11.97 29.15
CA PRO A 731 -39.12 12.01 28.14
C PRO A 731 -38.57 11.97 26.71
N ASN A 732 -39.28 11.16 25.92
CA ASN A 732 -39.27 11.07 24.46
C ASN A 732 -39.30 12.42 23.72
N GLY A 733 -38.67 12.44 22.54
CA GLY A 733 -39.28 12.91 21.28
C GLY A 733 -39.58 14.42 21.03
N GLU A 734 -38.85 14.96 20.06
CA GLU A 734 -39.26 15.92 19.00
C GLU A 734 -39.30 17.47 19.18
N LEU A 735 -38.66 18.11 18.17
CA LEU A 735 -38.95 19.39 17.47
C LEU A 735 -38.74 20.78 18.15
N GLY A 736 -37.77 21.57 17.61
CA GLY A 736 -38.00 22.99 17.28
C GLY A 736 -37.12 24.11 17.87
N GLN A 737 -36.13 24.57 17.08
CA GLN A 737 -35.64 25.95 16.82
C GLN A 737 -35.26 27.01 17.91
N THR A 738 -34.15 27.72 17.58
CA THR A 738 -33.63 29.04 18.04
C THR A 738 -32.84 29.07 19.36
N GLY A 739 -31.70 29.75 19.56
CA GLY A 739 -30.82 30.58 18.72
C GLY A 739 -29.57 31.07 19.53
N TYR A 740 -28.44 31.20 18.83
CA TYR A 740 -27.20 31.99 19.09
C TYR A 740 -26.73 32.38 20.51
N MET A 741 -25.51 31.94 20.88
CA MET A 741 -24.26 32.76 20.99
C MET A 741 -23.04 31.88 21.35
N GLY A 742 -21.92 31.99 20.60
CA GLY A 742 -20.60 31.38 20.91
C GLY A 742 -19.62 32.39 21.55
N PRO A 743 -18.28 32.24 21.46
CA PRO A 743 -17.47 31.08 21.03
C PRO A 743 -16.32 30.70 22.00
N MET A 744 -15.84 29.45 22.01
CA MET A 744 -14.42 29.05 22.21
C MET A 744 -14.24 27.53 22.25
N GLY A 745 -13.24 27.00 21.53
CA GLY A 745 -12.50 25.79 21.93
C GLY A 745 -12.82 24.50 21.18
N ASP A 746 -12.16 24.34 20.04
CA ASP A 746 -12.08 23.17 19.16
C ASP A 746 -11.60 21.87 19.86
N MET A 747 -12.43 20.82 19.86
CA MET A 747 -12.01 19.41 19.98
C MET A 747 -13.02 18.53 19.23
N GLY A 748 -12.58 17.94 18.13
CA GLY A 748 -13.36 17.08 17.26
C GLY A 748 -13.84 15.80 17.95
N ARG A 749 -15.16 15.57 17.91
CA ARG A 749 -15.78 14.27 18.16
C ARG A 749 -15.82 13.50 16.84
N GLY A 750 -15.09 12.39 16.77
CA GLY A 750 -15.34 11.34 15.79
C GLY A 750 -16.47 10.44 16.30
N GLU A 751 -17.54 10.32 15.52
CA GLU A 751 -18.51 9.24 15.66
C GLU A 751 -17.85 7.94 15.21
N THR A 752 -17.66 6.99 16.12
CA THR A 752 -17.22 5.63 15.83
C THR A 752 -18.39 4.84 15.26
N ILE A 753 -18.45 4.78 13.93
CA ILE A 753 -19.19 3.75 13.19
C ILE A 753 -18.26 2.55 13.07
N SER A 754 -18.68 1.38 13.58
CA SER A 754 -17.97 0.11 13.47
C SER A 754 -17.89 -0.35 12.01
N LEU A 755 -16.79 -0.03 11.35
CA LEU A 755 -16.42 -0.56 10.05
C LEU A 755 -15.67 -1.89 10.26
N HIS A 756 -16.38 -3.02 10.21
CA HIS A 756 -15.75 -4.33 10.03
C HIS A 756 -15.55 -4.53 8.52
N GLY A 757 -14.46 -3.95 8.01
CA GLY A 757 -13.96 -4.19 6.67
C GLY A 757 -12.56 -4.79 6.78
N TYR A 758 -12.41 -6.06 6.40
CA TYR A 758 -11.13 -6.72 6.24
C TYR A 758 -10.27 -5.96 5.20
N SER A 759 -9.42 -5.07 5.68
CA SER A 759 -8.30 -4.49 4.93
C SER A 759 -7.14 -5.48 4.97
N ALA A 760 -7.24 -6.57 4.19
CA ALA A 760 -6.08 -7.39 3.89
C ALA A 760 -5.26 -6.70 2.78
N ASN A 761 -3.98 -6.42 3.08
CA ASN A 761 -3.00 -6.01 2.09
C ASN A 761 -2.91 -7.08 0.98
N LEU A 762 -3.20 -6.69 -0.25
CA LEU A 762 -2.69 -7.33 -1.47
C LEU A 762 -1.36 -6.69 -1.86
#